data_AF-A0A3B5B9Z3-F1
#
_entry.id   AF-A0A3B5B9Z3-F1
#
_cell.length_a   1.000
_cell.length_b   1.000
_cell.length_c   1.000
_cell.angle_alpha   90.00
_cell.angle_beta   90.00
_cell.angle_gamma   90.00
#
_symmetry.space_group_name_H-M   'P 1'
#
loop_
_entity.id
_entity.type
_entity.pdbx_description
1 polymer ?
#
loop_
_entity_poly.entity_id
_entity_poly.type
_entity_poly.pdbx_seq_one_letter_code
_entity_poly.pdbx_strand_id
1 'polypeptide(L)'
;MVLFEKAQFSGQAYEIYRDVADATSLQLSPLVSVKVVRGCWVLYEKPDFQGRTIALEEGSLELANVWAEQETQDEPHNSPPMQIGSVRLAVDDYSIPHIDLFSEPEGRGRVTPYHDDAIETGSFGMLQNTASIQVHSGVWLVFSDPGFQGMIAVLERGAYPFPETWGFPSPFVGSLRPLKMAVVYEKPGFDGSCMEIDGDVFSFDENEGAISADEENLDSKKLTWVGYSEPGFEGQQHILEEGEYLDCSAWGGSELLSLRPILSDFMSPHLKMFSDRDFGKLGVNVDVTIPVINMDDTGYGMKTQSVDVAGGVWVVFEEPGFCGESYVLEKGLYGSPEDWGALIVLLFVPQVQLFSDAGFQGSALTLEDGVASLPDAFSVASCKVLAGSWLAFEGKDFAGKMYVLEKGNYPDLRAMGCVGASSSILSLQTAGFEFSLPSITLFERCGLRGKRVVLTDGSVNLQLAGGCGRVQSVLVEGGMWVLYEGINYRGAQILLKPGEVPDWHELSSWQKIGSLRPLIQKQVHFRLRNQQTGLMMSVTGDLDDVKLLRIQETEETDGFEQIWFYQNGHLHCKECCLSPSGSVTMAGSRVGLTPEPDNQANLWSITPDGFIRYTLTSDLVLEVKGGLHYDKNQVILNTFDPNKLQQRWNVEII
;
A
#
# COMPACT_ATOMS: atom_id res chain seq x y z
N MET A 1 -30.38 5.28 -4.80
CA MET A 1 -30.22 6.73 -4.61
C MET A 1 -31.00 7.20 -3.39
N VAL A 2 -30.51 8.21 -2.65
CA VAL A 2 -31.20 8.88 -1.54
C VAL A 2 -31.46 10.34 -1.91
N LEU A 3 -32.71 10.76 -1.89
CA LEU A 3 -33.15 12.11 -2.20
C LEU A 3 -33.61 12.79 -0.91
N PHE A 4 -33.05 13.95 -0.59
CA PHE A 4 -33.38 14.71 0.61
C PHE A 4 -34.29 15.87 0.26
N GLU A 5 -35.30 16.11 1.10
CA GLU A 5 -36.28 17.20 0.96
C GLU A 5 -35.63 18.58 0.79
N LYS A 6 -34.46 18.83 1.42
CA LYS A 6 -33.78 20.12 1.41
C LYS A 6 -32.34 19.99 0.92
N ALA A 7 -31.71 21.14 0.67
CA ALA A 7 -30.27 21.24 0.41
C ALA A 7 -29.42 20.69 1.57
N GLN A 8 -28.12 20.52 1.35
CA GLN A 8 -27.13 20.10 2.35
C GLN A 8 -27.47 18.79 3.07
N PHE A 9 -28.11 17.85 2.38
CA PHE A 9 -28.49 16.52 2.89
C PHE A 9 -29.36 16.59 4.15
N SER A 10 -30.27 17.57 4.19
CA SER A 10 -31.10 17.87 5.35
C SER A 10 -32.60 17.73 5.05
N GLY A 11 -33.42 17.64 6.10
CA GLY A 11 -34.86 17.39 5.98
C GLY A 11 -35.20 15.91 5.86
N GLN A 12 -36.41 15.60 5.37
CA GLN A 12 -36.84 14.22 5.18
C GLN A 12 -36.03 13.53 4.06
N ALA A 13 -35.49 12.35 4.34
CA ALA A 13 -34.79 11.53 3.36
C ALA A 13 -35.75 10.51 2.71
N TYR A 14 -35.59 10.33 1.40
CA TYR A 14 -36.35 9.40 0.57
C TYR A 14 -35.37 8.46 -0.15
N GLU A 15 -35.37 7.20 0.26
CA GLU A 15 -34.49 6.18 -0.31
C GLU A 15 -35.19 5.48 -1.48
N ILE A 16 -34.54 5.48 -2.64
CA ILE A 16 -35.07 4.97 -3.91
C ILE A 16 -34.10 3.90 -4.42
N TYR A 17 -34.61 2.68 -4.52
CA TYR A 17 -33.82 1.46 -4.81
C TYR A 17 -34.15 0.82 -6.16
N ARG A 18 -35.20 1.29 -6.83
CA ARG A 18 -35.67 0.80 -8.14
C ARG A 18 -36.46 1.89 -8.84
N ASP A 19 -36.81 1.65 -10.10
CA ASP A 19 -37.68 2.52 -10.89
C ASP A 19 -38.95 2.90 -10.11
N VAL A 20 -39.23 4.21 -10.08
CA VAL A 20 -40.42 4.82 -9.49
C VAL A 20 -41.20 5.49 -10.60
N ALA A 21 -42.24 4.82 -11.09
CA ALA A 21 -43.09 5.33 -12.17
C ALA A 21 -43.89 6.58 -11.78
N ASP A 22 -44.14 6.83 -10.48
CA ASP A 22 -44.75 8.07 -10.01
C ASP A 22 -44.13 8.51 -8.67
N ALA A 23 -43.30 9.55 -8.76
CA ALA A 23 -42.60 10.18 -7.64
C ALA A 23 -43.25 11.50 -7.20
N THR A 24 -44.42 11.87 -7.73
CA THR A 24 -45.07 13.17 -7.47
C THR A 24 -45.54 13.35 -6.03
N SER A 25 -45.62 12.27 -5.27
CA SER A 25 -45.99 12.28 -3.85
C SER A 25 -44.86 12.74 -2.92
N LEU A 26 -43.63 12.88 -3.44
CA LEU A 26 -42.48 13.35 -2.68
C LEU A 26 -42.64 14.84 -2.34
N GLN A 27 -42.51 15.18 -1.06
CA GLN A 27 -42.53 16.56 -0.63
C GLN A 27 -41.11 17.10 -0.61
N LEU A 28 -40.80 17.99 -1.55
CA LEU A 28 -39.47 18.49 -1.81
C LEU A 28 -39.44 20.01 -1.73
N SER A 29 -38.32 20.57 -1.30
CA SER A 29 -38.07 22.01 -1.32
C SER A 29 -37.64 22.46 -2.72
N PRO A 30 -37.57 23.78 -2.99
CA PRO A 30 -37.11 24.31 -4.28
C PRO A 30 -35.65 23.98 -4.61
N LEU A 31 -34.84 23.75 -3.57
CA LEU A 31 -33.48 23.24 -3.64
C LEU A 31 -33.41 21.96 -2.82
N VAL A 32 -33.11 20.85 -3.47
CA VAL A 32 -32.98 19.52 -2.85
C VAL A 32 -31.55 19.05 -2.94
N SER A 33 -31.19 18.07 -2.13
CA SER A 33 -29.90 17.39 -2.26
C SER A 33 -30.13 15.92 -2.52
N VAL A 34 -29.29 15.36 -3.38
CA VAL A 34 -29.39 13.97 -3.84
C VAL A 34 -28.06 13.30 -3.63
N LYS A 35 -28.09 12.10 -3.04
CA LYS A 35 -26.94 11.22 -2.94
C LYS A 35 -27.23 9.95 -3.72
N VAL A 36 -26.63 9.81 -4.88
CA VAL A 36 -26.67 8.57 -5.64
C VAL A 36 -25.60 7.65 -5.09
N VAL A 37 -26.04 6.56 -4.45
CA VAL A 37 -25.16 5.61 -3.76
C VAL A 37 -24.64 4.53 -4.73
N ARG A 38 -25.47 4.06 -5.66
CA ARG A 38 -25.14 3.07 -6.68
C ARG A 38 -26.00 3.23 -7.94
N GLY A 39 -25.42 2.98 -9.10
CA GLY A 39 -26.02 3.08 -10.44
C GLY A 39 -26.25 4.51 -10.91
N CYS A 40 -26.54 4.69 -12.21
CA CYS A 40 -26.95 5.99 -12.76
C CYS A 40 -28.47 6.10 -12.80
N TRP A 41 -28.99 7.24 -12.34
CA TRP A 41 -30.43 7.46 -12.21
C TRP A 41 -30.87 8.63 -13.09
N VAL A 42 -32.03 8.50 -13.72
CA VAL A 42 -32.65 9.57 -14.50
C VAL A 42 -33.91 10.02 -13.76
N LEU A 43 -33.94 11.29 -13.38
CA LEU A 43 -35.15 11.95 -12.90
C LEU A 43 -35.92 12.50 -14.09
N TYR A 44 -37.23 12.28 -14.11
CA TYR A 44 -38.13 12.80 -15.13
C TYR A 44 -39.09 13.81 -14.51
N GLU A 45 -39.35 14.88 -15.25
CA GLU A 45 -40.27 15.94 -14.87
C GLU A 45 -41.71 15.44 -14.66
N LYS A 46 -42.15 14.41 -15.40
CA LYS A 46 -43.52 13.86 -15.34
C LYS A 46 -43.53 12.38 -14.93
N PRO A 47 -44.66 11.87 -14.40
CA PRO A 47 -44.85 10.45 -14.17
C PRO A 47 -44.65 9.62 -15.44
N ASP A 48 -44.44 8.31 -15.24
CA ASP A 48 -44.27 7.29 -16.28
C ASP A 48 -43.08 7.54 -17.23
N PHE A 49 -41.99 8.11 -16.72
CA PHE A 49 -40.71 8.37 -17.40
C PHE A 49 -40.82 9.33 -18.58
N GLN A 50 -41.54 10.43 -18.40
CA GLN A 50 -41.83 11.41 -19.45
C GLN A 50 -41.36 12.84 -19.09
N GLY A 51 -41.13 13.66 -20.11
CA GLY A 51 -40.77 15.08 -19.94
C GLY A 51 -39.26 15.33 -19.92
N ARG A 52 -38.84 16.49 -19.40
CA ARG A 52 -37.43 16.84 -19.28
C ARG A 52 -36.74 15.97 -18.24
N THR A 53 -35.46 15.70 -18.44
CA THR A 53 -34.69 14.77 -17.62
C THR A 53 -33.51 15.43 -16.91
N ILE A 54 -33.12 14.84 -15.78
CA ILE A 54 -31.87 15.13 -15.08
C ILE A 54 -31.21 13.79 -14.79
N ALA A 55 -30.02 13.58 -15.36
CA ALA A 55 -29.22 12.41 -15.05
C ALA A 55 -28.40 12.65 -13.78
N LEU A 56 -28.31 11.61 -12.98
CA LEU A 56 -27.60 11.60 -11.72
C LEU A 56 -26.61 10.45 -11.76
N GLU A 57 -25.34 10.82 -11.78
CA GLU A 57 -24.22 9.90 -11.57
C GLU A 57 -24.06 9.62 -10.09
N GLU A 58 -23.32 8.56 -9.76
CA GLU A 58 -22.93 8.26 -8.39
C GLU A 58 -22.20 9.44 -7.75
N GLY A 59 -22.59 9.77 -6.52
CA GLY A 59 -22.10 10.94 -5.81
C GLY A 59 -23.21 11.84 -5.27
N SER A 60 -22.82 13.05 -4.90
CA SER A 60 -23.62 14.00 -4.12
C SER A 60 -23.86 15.27 -4.93
N LEU A 61 -25.12 15.63 -5.16
CA LEU A 61 -25.50 16.77 -5.99
C LEU A 61 -26.62 17.58 -5.33
N GLU A 62 -26.49 18.91 -5.32
CA GLU A 62 -27.60 19.80 -5.02
C GLU A 62 -28.33 20.17 -6.31
N LEU A 63 -29.64 19.94 -6.33
CA LEU A 63 -30.48 20.20 -7.48
C LEU A 63 -31.44 21.34 -7.14
N ALA A 64 -31.30 22.45 -7.85
CA ALA A 64 -32.33 23.49 -7.88
C ALA A 64 -33.44 23.07 -8.84
N ASN A 65 -34.65 23.58 -8.64
CA ASN A 65 -35.76 23.36 -9.57
C ASN A 65 -35.48 24.04 -10.93
N VAL A 66 -34.83 23.31 -11.83
CA VAL A 66 -34.50 23.72 -13.20
C VAL A 66 -35.67 23.60 -14.18
N TRP A 67 -36.77 22.98 -13.75
CA TRP A 67 -37.97 22.80 -14.57
C TRP A 67 -38.97 23.95 -14.42
N ALA A 68 -38.82 24.82 -13.43
CA ALA A 68 -39.69 25.98 -13.25
C ALA A 68 -39.58 26.97 -14.43
N GLU A 69 -40.73 27.39 -14.99
CA GLU A 69 -40.77 28.48 -15.97
C GLU A 69 -40.52 29.83 -15.25
N GLN A 70 -39.61 30.65 -15.77
CA GLN A 70 -39.32 31.97 -15.21
C GLN A 70 -40.49 32.93 -15.47
N GLU A 71 -41.41 33.06 -14.51
CA GLU A 71 -42.35 34.17 -14.51
C GLU A 71 -41.63 35.48 -14.11
N THR A 72 -41.92 36.54 -14.86
CA THR A 72 -41.36 37.88 -14.71
C THR A 72 -41.66 38.50 -13.33
N GLN A 73 -40.58 38.92 -12.68
CA GLN A 73 -40.44 40.01 -11.69
C GLN A 73 -41.08 39.89 -10.29
N ASP A 74 -40.18 40.17 -9.32
CA ASP A 74 -40.39 40.75 -7.98
C ASP A 74 -40.98 39.87 -6.88
N GLU A 75 -40.15 39.01 -6.27
CA GLU A 75 -39.98 38.77 -4.81
C GLU A 75 -38.89 37.67 -4.60
N PRO A 76 -37.90 37.80 -3.69
CA PRO A 76 -36.73 36.90 -3.63
C PRO A 76 -36.94 35.52 -2.98
N HIS A 77 -38.18 35.14 -2.61
CA HIS A 77 -38.40 34.04 -1.67
C HIS A 77 -39.48 33.03 -2.02
N ASN A 78 -39.92 32.90 -3.28
CA ASN A 78 -40.96 31.92 -3.60
C ASN A 78 -40.73 31.16 -4.92
N SER A 79 -39.56 30.54 -5.06
CA SER A 79 -39.34 29.53 -6.09
C SER A 79 -40.20 28.28 -5.82
N PRO A 80 -40.89 27.71 -6.82
CA PRO A 80 -41.74 26.54 -6.61
C PRO A 80 -40.93 25.31 -6.19
N PRO A 81 -41.50 24.42 -5.35
CA PRO A 81 -40.82 23.20 -4.93
C PRO A 81 -40.42 22.34 -6.12
N MET A 82 -39.29 21.64 -6.01
CA MET A 82 -38.89 20.64 -7.00
C MET A 82 -40.01 19.60 -7.13
N GLN A 83 -40.46 19.33 -8.36
CA GLN A 83 -41.48 18.31 -8.60
C GLN A 83 -40.90 17.24 -9.51
N ILE A 84 -40.52 16.09 -8.92
CA ILE A 84 -40.03 14.92 -9.65
C ILE A 84 -41.22 14.04 -9.98
N GLY A 85 -41.44 13.82 -11.27
CA GLY A 85 -42.56 13.04 -11.76
C GLY A 85 -42.30 11.53 -11.72
N SER A 86 -41.11 11.09 -12.13
CA SER A 86 -40.68 9.68 -12.04
C SER A 86 -39.16 9.56 -12.01
N VAL A 87 -38.65 8.40 -11.61
CA VAL A 87 -37.22 8.13 -11.36
C VAL A 87 -36.88 6.76 -11.96
N ARG A 88 -35.91 6.68 -12.85
CA ARG A 88 -35.51 5.41 -13.50
C ARG A 88 -34.03 5.12 -13.32
N LEU A 89 -33.66 3.85 -13.22
CA LEU A 89 -32.29 3.38 -13.35
C LEU A 89 -31.91 3.34 -14.85
N ALA A 90 -30.76 3.92 -15.21
CA ALA A 90 -30.39 4.23 -16.59
C ALA A 90 -29.88 3.05 -17.43
N VAL A 91 -29.61 1.88 -16.84
CA VAL A 91 -28.93 0.76 -17.53
C VAL A 91 -29.90 -0.40 -17.77
N ASP A 92 -30.06 -0.82 -19.03
CA ASP A 92 -31.00 -1.87 -19.46
C ASP A 92 -30.36 -2.95 -20.39
N ASP A 93 -29.17 -2.74 -20.99
CA ASP A 93 -28.43 -3.80 -21.71
C ASP A 93 -26.89 -3.59 -21.82
N TYR A 94 -26.15 -4.71 -21.88
CA TYR A 94 -24.68 -4.84 -21.79
C TYR A 94 -23.96 -4.84 -23.15
N SER A 95 -24.32 -3.93 -24.05
CA SER A 95 -23.75 -3.87 -25.41
C SER A 95 -22.67 -2.78 -25.55
N ILE A 96 -21.60 -3.04 -26.32
CA ILE A 96 -20.48 -2.07 -26.56
C ILE A 96 -21.07 -0.71 -26.92
N PRO A 97 -20.76 0.38 -26.19
CA PRO A 97 -21.39 1.66 -26.42
C PRO A 97 -21.13 2.14 -27.85
N HIS A 98 -22.18 2.53 -28.56
CA HIS A 98 -22.11 2.99 -29.94
C HIS A 98 -23.12 4.11 -30.16
N ILE A 99 -22.60 5.28 -30.55
CA ILE A 99 -23.37 6.44 -30.98
C ILE A 99 -22.95 6.91 -32.37
N ASP A 100 -23.93 7.26 -33.20
CA ASP A 100 -23.73 7.85 -34.52
C ASP A 100 -24.21 9.30 -34.53
N LEU A 101 -23.34 10.21 -34.94
CA LEU A 101 -23.70 11.62 -35.18
C LEU A 101 -23.92 11.87 -36.68
N PHE A 102 -25.04 12.51 -37.03
CA PHE A 102 -25.44 12.78 -38.40
C PHE A 102 -25.45 14.26 -38.72
N SER A 103 -24.97 14.62 -39.92
CA SER A 103 -24.90 16.02 -40.35
C SER A 103 -26.24 16.63 -40.78
N GLU A 104 -27.27 15.82 -41.02
CA GLU A 104 -28.63 16.26 -41.36
C GLU A 104 -29.66 15.64 -40.39
N PRO A 105 -30.87 16.23 -40.27
CA PRO A 105 -31.93 15.68 -39.43
C PRO A 105 -32.42 14.29 -39.86
N GLU A 106 -33.16 13.61 -38.97
CA GLU A 106 -33.75 12.28 -39.21
C GLU A 106 -32.76 11.16 -39.61
N GLY A 107 -31.52 11.20 -39.11
CA GLY A 107 -30.49 10.19 -39.38
C GLY A 107 -29.95 10.24 -40.82
N ARG A 108 -29.96 11.41 -41.45
CA ARG A 108 -29.52 11.60 -42.85
C ARG A 108 -28.17 12.33 -42.94
N GLY A 109 -27.61 12.39 -44.15
CA GLY A 109 -26.34 13.07 -44.40
C GLY A 109 -25.12 12.24 -44.01
N ARG A 110 -24.02 12.92 -43.66
CA ARG A 110 -22.76 12.28 -43.26
C ARG A 110 -22.87 11.75 -41.84
N VAL A 111 -22.63 10.46 -41.66
CA VAL A 111 -22.55 9.79 -40.35
C VAL A 111 -21.11 9.78 -39.83
N THR A 112 -20.95 9.99 -38.53
CA THR A 112 -19.69 9.84 -37.81
C THR A 112 -19.93 8.95 -36.57
N PRO A 113 -19.47 7.69 -36.60
CA PRO A 113 -19.65 6.76 -35.50
C PRO A 113 -18.62 7.00 -34.39
N TYR A 114 -19.03 6.79 -33.15
CA TYR A 114 -18.19 6.81 -31.97
C TYR A 114 -18.49 5.59 -31.10
N HIS A 115 -17.41 5.00 -30.58
CA HIS A 115 -17.44 3.82 -29.71
C HIS A 115 -16.70 4.03 -28.39
N ASP A 116 -16.05 5.18 -28.21
CA ASP A 116 -15.32 5.58 -27.01
C ASP A 116 -15.36 7.12 -26.87
N ASP A 117 -14.71 7.68 -25.86
CA ASP A 117 -14.70 9.12 -25.64
C ASP A 117 -13.99 9.92 -26.75
N ALA A 118 -14.64 11.01 -27.16
CA ALA A 118 -14.12 11.99 -28.11
C ALA A 118 -14.08 13.37 -27.47
N ILE A 119 -12.86 13.81 -27.15
CA ILE A 119 -12.56 15.12 -26.54
C ILE A 119 -12.87 16.27 -27.51
N GLU A 120 -12.88 16.00 -28.82
CA GLU A 120 -13.34 16.91 -29.87
C GLU A 120 -13.95 16.11 -31.01
N THR A 121 -15.18 16.42 -31.43
CA THR A 121 -15.86 15.75 -32.56
C THR A 121 -15.50 16.35 -33.92
N GLY A 122 -14.87 17.53 -33.94
CA GLY A 122 -14.48 18.29 -35.12
C GLY A 122 -13.06 17.99 -35.61
N SER A 123 -12.67 18.58 -36.73
CA SER A 123 -11.29 18.52 -37.25
C SER A 123 -10.75 19.94 -37.48
N PHE A 124 -9.51 20.20 -37.06
CA PHE A 124 -8.83 21.51 -37.21
C PHE A 124 -9.59 22.69 -36.58
N GLY A 125 -10.23 22.50 -35.40
CA GLY A 125 -10.90 23.56 -34.65
C GLY A 125 -12.22 24.05 -35.25
N MET A 126 -12.80 23.30 -36.21
CA MET A 126 -14.15 23.54 -36.71
C MET A 126 -15.13 22.52 -36.12
N LEU A 127 -16.12 23.01 -35.37
CA LEU A 127 -17.21 22.20 -34.81
C LEU A 127 -18.00 21.51 -35.92
N GLN A 128 -18.21 20.21 -35.78
CA GLN A 128 -19.00 19.44 -36.72
C GLN A 128 -20.50 19.71 -36.49
N ASN A 129 -21.22 20.00 -37.58
CA ASN A 129 -22.68 20.12 -37.55
C ASN A 129 -23.29 18.74 -37.29
N THR A 130 -24.01 18.60 -36.18
CA THR A 130 -24.72 17.40 -35.74
C THR A 130 -26.21 17.74 -35.64
N ALA A 131 -26.94 17.41 -36.69
CA ALA A 131 -28.36 17.71 -36.82
C ALA A 131 -29.28 16.55 -36.42
N SER A 132 -28.75 15.33 -36.27
CA SER A 132 -29.43 14.23 -35.60
C SER A 132 -28.43 13.22 -35.01
N ILE A 133 -28.90 12.40 -34.07
CA ILE A 133 -28.08 11.43 -33.34
C ILE A 133 -28.83 10.10 -33.28
N GLN A 134 -28.10 8.99 -33.44
CA GLN A 134 -28.62 7.65 -33.18
C GLN A 134 -27.74 6.97 -32.14
N VAL A 135 -28.31 6.60 -31.01
CA VAL A 135 -27.63 5.76 -30.02
C VAL A 135 -28.05 4.31 -30.28
N HIS A 136 -27.08 3.47 -30.63
CA HIS A 136 -27.31 2.05 -30.89
C HIS A 136 -27.20 1.22 -29.62
N SER A 137 -26.30 1.61 -28.71
CA SER A 137 -25.95 0.90 -27.48
C SER A 137 -25.20 1.80 -26.48
N GLY A 138 -25.32 1.49 -25.19
CA GLY A 138 -24.74 2.26 -24.08
C GLY A 138 -25.44 3.59 -23.77
N VAL A 139 -25.08 4.21 -22.64
CA VAL A 139 -25.52 5.56 -22.25
C VAL A 139 -24.41 6.55 -22.56
N TRP A 140 -24.75 7.62 -23.28
CA TRP A 140 -23.77 8.60 -23.78
C TRP A 140 -23.99 9.97 -23.16
N LEU A 141 -22.90 10.57 -22.67
CA LEU A 141 -22.84 11.97 -22.30
C LEU A 141 -22.35 12.78 -23.49
N VAL A 142 -23.18 13.72 -23.94
CA VAL A 142 -22.90 14.58 -25.09
C VAL A 142 -22.81 16.02 -24.64
N PHE A 143 -21.74 16.70 -25.03
CA PHE A 143 -21.42 18.06 -24.60
C PHE A 143 -21.45 19.03 -25.77
N SER A 144 -21.95 20.25 -25.56
CA SER A 144 -22.01 21.26 -26.62
C SER A 144 -20.62 21.73 -27.06
N ASP A 145 -19.65 21.75 -26.14
CA ASP A 145 -18.31 22.28 -26.38
C ASP A 145 -17.25 21.16 -26.33
N PRO A 146 -16.07 21.36 -26.97
CA PRO A 146 -14.95 20.43 -26.84
C PRO A 146 -14.42 20.34 -25.40
N GLY A 147 -13.74 19.25 -25.06
CA GLY A 147 -13.13 19.06 -23.75
C GLY A 147 -14.11 18.70 -22.62
N PHE A 148 -15.29 18.17 -22.94
CA PHE A 148 -16.36 17.80 -22.02
C PHE A 148 -16.93 19.00 -21.23
N GLN A 149 -17.14 20.13 -21.94
CA GLN A 149 -17.61 21.39 -21.35
C GLN A 149 -18.91 21.87 -22.03
N GLY A 150 -19.57 22.86 -21.42
CA GLY A 150 -20.79 23.47 -21.96
C GLY A 150 -22.08 22.75 -21.52
N MET A 151 -23.12 22.81 -22.35
CA MET A 151 -24.39 22.12 -22.07
C MET A 151 -24.19 20.61 -22.23
N ILE A 152 -24.82 19.84 -21.35
CA ILE A 152 -24.77 18.39 -21.33
C ILE A 152 -26.13 17.79 -21.67
N ALA A 153 -26.14 16.75 -22.48
CA ALA A 153 -27.29 15.91 -22.75
C ALA A 153 -26.92 14.45 -22.49
N VAL A 154 -27.82 13.71 -21.85
CA VAL A 154 -27.68 12.27 -21.61
C VAL A 154 -28.55 11.52 -22.60
N LEU A 155 -27.93 10.68 -23.41
CA LEU A 155 -28.60 9.98 -24.49
C LEU A 155 -28.61 8.49 -24.19
N GLU A 156 -29.82 7.95 -24.09
CA GLU A 156 -30.10 6.52 -24.00
C GLU A 156 -30.24 5.93 -25.41
N ARG A 157 -30.32 4.61 -25.50
CA ARG A 157 -30.56 3.91 -26.77
C ARG A 157 -31.82 4.43 -27.45
N GLY A 158 -31.68 5.03 -28.61
CA GLY A 158 -32.79 5.72 -29.27
C GLY A 158 -32.37 6.59 -30.45
N ALA A 159 -33.39 7.04 -31.20
CA ALA A 159 -33.23 7.96 -32.32
C ALA A 159 -33.58 9.37 -31.87
N TYR A 160 -32.67 10.31 -32.12
CA TYR A 160 -32.80 11.73 -31.77
C TYR A 160 -32.78 12.56 -33.06
N PRO A 161 -33.94 12.78 -33.68
CA PRO A 161 -34.00 13.26 -35.07
C PRO A 161 -33.68 14.75 -35.27
N PHE A 162 -33.68 15.57 -34.20
CA PHE A 162 -33.40 17.02 -34.27
C PHE A 162 -32.74 17.53 -32.97
N PRO A 163 -31.92 18.60 -32.95
CA PRO A 163 -31.23 19.09 -31.74
C PRO A 163 -32.12 19.38 -30.54
N GLU A 164 -33.35 19.79 -30.80
CA GLU A 164 -34.37 20.03 -29.79
C GLU A 164 -34.73 18.74 -29.02
N THR A 165 -34.50 17.57 -29.61
CA THR A 165 -34.79 16.26 -28.98
C THR A 165 -33.77 15.85 -27.93
N TRP A 166 -32.58 16.45 -27.91
CA TRP A 166 -31.60 16.31 -26.81
C TRP A 166 -31.33 17.64 -26.08
N GLY A 167 -32.10 18.68 -26.37
CA GLY A 167 -32.12 19.91 -25.60
C GLY A 167 -31.04 20.95 -25.95
N PHE A 168 -30.31 20.79 -27.05
CA PHE A 168 -29.31 21.79 -27.47
C PHE A 168 -29.96 22.87 -28.35
N PRO A 169 -29.67 24.17 -28.13
CA PRO A 169 -30.20 25.29 -28.91
C PRO A 169 -29.54 25.42 -30.30
N SER A 170 -28.45 24.70 -30.54
CA SER A 170 -27.71 24.68 -31.80
C SER A 170 -27.22 23.25 -32.12
N PRO A 171 -27.13 22.87 -33.41
CA PRO A 171 -26.78 21.52 -33.85
C PRO A 171 -25.27 21.23 -33.73
N PHE A 172 -24.65 21.55 -32.60
CA PHE A 172 -23.22 21.34 -32.38
C PHE A 172 -23.03 20.43 -31.19
N VAL A 173 -22.27 19.37 -31.41
CA VAL A 173 -21.73 18.51 -30.36
C VAL A 173 -20.24 18.72 -30.38
N GLY A 174 -19.65 19.24 -29.31
CA GLY A 174 -18.23 19.54 -29.24
C GLY A 174 -17.40 18.38 -28.71
N SER A 175 -17.95 17.58 -27.79
CA SER A 175 -17.32 16.36 -27.25
C SER A 175 -18.37 15.37 -26.74
N LEU A 176 -17.97 14.11 -26.57
CA LEU A 176 -18.86 13.03 -26.12
C LEU A 176 -18.07 11.93 -25.42
N ARG A 177 -18.69 11.22 -24.48
CA ARG A 177 -18.10 10.04 -23.85
C ARG A 177 -19.17 9.02 -23.47
N PRO A 178 -18.88 7.71 -23.57
CA PRO A 178 -19.74 6.71 -22.98
C PRO A 178 -19.61 6.77 -21.45
N LEU A 179 -20.68 6.42 -20.76
CA LEU A 179 -20.67 6.16 -19.32
C LEU A 179 -19.90 4.83 -19.10
N LYS A 180 -18.81 4.83 -18.31
CA LYS A 180 -17.87 3.69 -18.18
C LYS A 180 -18.09 2.93 -16.85
N MET A 181 -18.08 1.59 -16.91
CA MET A 181 -18.18 0.63 -15.79
C MET A 181 -16.98 -0.33 -15.82
N ALA A 182 -16.63 -0.96 -14.68
CA ALA A 182 -15.48 -1.86 -14.57
C ALA A 182 -15.85 -3.32 -14.87
N VAL A 183 -14.93 -4.10 -15.45
CA VAL A 183 -15.20 -5.50 -15.84
C VAL A 183 -14.11 -6.43 -15.31
N VAL A 184 -14.52 -7.49 -14.60
CA VAL A 184 -13.64 -8.56 -14.11
C VAL A 184 -13.73 -9.80 -14.99
N TYR A 185 -12.60 -10.46 -15.23
CA TYR A 185 -12.52 -11.69 -16.03
C TYR A 185 -12.02 -12.86 -15.18
N GLU A 186 -12.64 -14.03 -15.38
CA GLU A 186 -12.33 -15.30 -14.71
C GLU A 186 -10.91 -15.80 -14.99
N LYS A 187 -10.27 -15.45 -16.12
CA LYS A 187 -8.91 -15.95 -16.46
C LYS A 187 -7.94 -14.86 -16.91
N PRO A 188 -6.62 -15.05 -16.64
CA PRO A 188 -5.50 -14.26 -17.16
C PRO A 188 -5.61 -13.92 -18.66
N GLY A 189 -5.28 -12.68 -19.03
CA GLY A 189 -5.30 -12.23 -20.42
C GLY A 189 -6.69 -11.98 -21.03
N PHE A 190 -7.67 -11.60 -20.21
CA PHE A 190 -9.07 -11.32 -20.61
C PHE A 190 -9.79 -12.54 -21.22
N ASP A 191 -9.56 -13.73 -20.65
CA ASP A 191 -10.19 -14.98 -21.09
C ASP A 191 -11.17 -15.50 -20.02
N GLY A 192 -12.03 -16.45 -20.38
CA GLY A 192 -13.07 -16.97 -19.47
C GLY A 192 -14.32 -16.10 -19.34
N SER A 193 -15.16 -16.39 -18.33
CA SER A 193 -16.40 -15.66 -18.07
C SER A 193 -16.08 -14.26 -17.52
N CYS A 194 -16.81 -13.23 -17.93
CA CYS A 194 -16.62 -11.87 -17.44
C CYS A 194 -17.81 -11.41 -16.58
N MET A 195 -17.54 -10.69 -15.51
CA MET A 195 -18.51 -10.07 -14.62
C MET A 195 -18.31 -8.56 -14.64
N GLU A 196 -19.35 -7.81 -14.98
CA GLU A 196 -19.34 -6.36 -14.89
C GLU A 196 -19.63 -5.93 -13.45
N ILE A 197 -18.82 -5.01 -12.93
CA ILE A 197 -18.89 -4.53 -11.56
C ILE A 197 -19.36 -3.08 -11.58
N ASP A 198 -20.55 -2.88 -11.02
CA ASP A 198 -21.32 -1.64 -11.03
C ASP A 198 -21.46 -1.00 -9.64
N GLY A 199 -20.71 -1.50 -8.65
CA GLY A 199 -20.70 -1.04 -7.27
C GLY A 199 -19.92 -1.99 -6.35
N ASP A 200 -20.11 -1.87 -5.03
CA ASP A 200 -19.35 -2.70 -4.09
C ASP A 200 -19.74 -4.19 -4.19
N VAL A 201 -18.72 -5.03 -4.38
CA VAL A 201 -18.73 -6.49 -4.33
C VAL A 201 -18.23 -6.92 -2.96
N PHE A 202 -19.14 -7.37 -2.10
CA PHE A 202 -18.84 -7.75 -0.72
C PHE A 202 -18.15 -9.12 -0.62
N SER A 203 -18.38 -10.01 -1.58
CA SER A 203 -17.69 -11.30 -1.70
C SER A 203 -17.90 -11.81 -3.12
N PHE A 204 -16.84 -12.30 -3.77
CA PHE A 204 -16.97 -12.99 -5.06
C PHE A 204 -17.58 -14.39 -4.92
N ASP A 205 -17.62 -14.97 -3.71
CA ASP A 205 -18.12 -16.34 -3.45
C ASP A 205 -19.66 -16.45 -3.34
N GLU A 206 -20.38 -15.36 -3.04
CA GLU A 206 -21.81 -15.44 -2.68
C GLU A 206 -22.79 -15.29 -3.86
N ASN A 207 -22.31 -14.99 -5.07
CA ASN A 207 -23.21 -14.85 -6.21
C ASN A 207 -23.51 -16.23 -6.82
N GLU A 208 -24.69 -16.79 -6.52
CA GLU A 208 -25.19 -18.05 -7.12
C GLU A 208 -25.38 -17.91 -8.64
N GLY A 209 -24.25 -18.08 -9.34
CA GLY A 209 -24.05 -18.19 -10.77
C GLY A 209 -22.66 -18.76 -11.07
N ALA A 210 -22.11 -19.53 -10.13
CA ALA A 210 -20.91 -20.38 -10.19
C ALA A 210 -19.68 -19.81 -10.93
N ILE A 211 -18.77 -19.18 -10.18
CA ILE A 211 -17.34 -19.18 -10.49
C ILE A 211 -16.64 -19.73 -9.25
N SER A 212 -15.98 -20.88 -9.39
CA SER A 212 -15.05 -21.38 -8.39
C SER A 212 -13.68 -20.77 -8.66
N ALA A 213 -13.14 -20.14 -7.63
CA ALA A 213 -11.86 -19.45 -7.53
C ALA A 213 -10.71 -20.07 -8.34
N ASP A 214 -10.09 -19.24 -9.18
CA ASP A 214 -8.64 -19.19 -9.41
C ASP A 214 -8.31 -17.94 -10.28
N GLU A 215 -7.74 -16.92 -9.64
CA GLU A 215 -7.00 -15.76 -10.21
C GLU A 215 -7.74 -14.83 -11.21
N GLU A 216 -8.37 -13.77 -10.70
CA GLU A 216 -9.13 -12.74 -11.46
C GLU A 216 -8.28 -11.60 -12.07
N ASN A 217 -8.77 -11.03 -13.20
CA ASN A 217 -8.30 -9.79 -13.84
C ASN A 217 -9.34 -8.67 -13.80
N LEU A 218 -8.91 -7.40 -13.83
CA LEU A 218 -9.80 -6.23 -13.89
C LEU A 218 -9.46 -5.30 -15.08
N ASP A 219 -10.46 -4.83 -15.83
CA ASP A 219 -10.37 -3.63 -16.70
C ASP A 219 -11.15 -2.50 -16.01
N SER A 220 -10.42 -1.50 -15.50
CA SER A 220 -10.97 -0.34 -14.80
C SER A 220 -10.86 0.88 -15.70
N LYS A 221 -11.96 1.54 -16.04
CA LYS A 221 -11.91 2.85 -16.74
C LYS A 221 -12.76 3.91 -16.04
N LYS A 222 -12.09 4.99 -15.65
CA LYS A 222 -12.54 6.28 -15.07
C LYS A 222 -13.09 6.34 -13.63
N LEU A 223 -13.16 5.23 -12.88
CA LEU A 223 -13.25 5.26 -11.41
C LEU A 223 -12.01 4.58 -10.81
N THR A 224 -11.45 5.12 -9.74
CA THR A 224 -10.44 4.43 -8.94
C THR A 224 -11.15 3.44 -8.02
N TRP A 225 -10.73 2.17 -8.05
CA TRP A 225 -11.32 1.12 -7.21
C TRP A 225 -10.35 0.72 -6.10
N VAL A 226 -10.90 0.19 -5.01
CA VAL A 226 -10.13 -0.49 -3.96
C VAL A 226 -10.56 -1.93 -3.90
N GLY A 227 -9.60 -2.80 -4.22
CA GLY A 227 -9.70 -4.22 -4.02
C GLY A 227 -9.18 -4.64 -2.65
N TYR A 228 -9.75 -5.72 -2.13
CA TYR A 228 -9.48 -6.25 -0.80
C TYR A 228 -9.15 -7.73 -0.86
N SER A 229 -8.18 -8.16 -0.06
CA SER A 229 -7.76 -9.56 -0.01
C SER A 229 -8.72 -10.48 0.75
N GLU A 230 -9.71 -9.93 1.46
CA GLU A 230 -10.74 -10.69 2.18
C GLU A 230 -12.16 -10.21 1.78
N PRO A 231 -13.19 -11.05 1.96
CA PRO A 231 -14.57 -10.60 1.82
C PRO A 231 -14.92 -9.50 2.83
N GLY A 232 -15.87 -8.65 2.47
CA GLY A 232 -16.44 -7.62 3.35
C GLY A 232 -15.63 -6.33 3.43
N PHE A 233 -14.76 -6.06 2.44
CA PHE A 233 -13.84 -4.93 2.41
C PHE A 233 -12.80 -4.97 3.54
N GLU A 234 -12.36 -6.18 3.87
CA GLU A 234 -11.39 -6.45 4.93
C GLU A 234 -10.06 -6.91 4.32
N GLY A 235 -9.00 -6.90 5.14
CA GLY A 235 -7.67 -7.36 4.70
C GLY A 235 -6.89 -6.31 3.90
N GLN A 236 -5.93 -6.77 3.10
CA GLN A 236 -4.99 -5.91 2.38
C GLN A 236 -5.69 -5.12 1.26
N GLN A 237 -5.44 -3.81 1.20
CA GLN A 237 -6.04 -2.90 0.22
C GLN A 237 -5.15 -2.73 -1.01
N HIS A 238 -5.75 -2.83 -2.20
CA HIS A 238 -5.10 -2.65 -3.50
C HIS A 238 -5.82 -1.56 -4.30
N ILE A 239 -5.10 -0.50 -4.66
CA ILE A 239 -5.65 0.59 -5.48
C ILE A 239 -5.57 0.19 -6.95
N LEU A 240 -6.72 0.21 -7.60
CA LEU A 240 -6.88 -0.13 -9.01
C LEU A 240 -7.27 1.14 -9.76
N GLU A 241 -6.26 1.81 -10.30
CA GLU A 241 -6.40 2.99 -11.14
C GLU A 241 -6.90 2.61 -12.55
N GLU A 242 -7.26 3.61 -13.37
CA GLU A 242 -7.69 3.38 -14.74
C GLU A 242 -6.59 2.65 -15.54
N GLY A 243 -6.92 1.45 -16.04
CA GLY A 243 -5.96 0.57 -16.70
C GLY A 243 -6.48 -0.85 -16.94
N GLU A 244 -5.77 -1.52 -17.85
CA GLU A 244 -5.95 -2.93 -18.19
C GLU A 244 -4.94 -3.76 -17.38
N TYR A 245 -5.45 -4.65 -16.53
CA TYR A 245 -4.62 -5.49 -15.66
C TYR A 245 -4.73 -6.95 -16.10
N LEU A 246 -3.63 -7.48 -16.65
CA LEU A 246 -3.58 -8.80 -17.29
C LEU A 246 -3.57 -9.97 -16.29
N ASP A 247 -3.16 -9.70 -15.06
CA ASP A 247 -3.11 -10.61 -13.91
C ASP A 247 -2.99 -9.82 -12.60
N CYS A 248 -3.19 -10.51 -11.47
CA CYS A 248 -3.08 -9.92 -10.15
C CYS A 248 -1.66 -9.44 -9.80
N SER A 249 -0.63 -9.86 -10.56
CA SER A 249 0.74 -9.39 -10.36
C SER A 249 0.89 -7.89 -10.63
N ALA A 250 -0.03 -7.31 -11.40
CA ALA A 250 -0.07 -5.88 -11.70
C ALA A 250 -0.47 -5.00 -10.49
N TRP A 251 -1.11 -5.55 -9.44
CA TRP A 251 -1.49 -4.82 -8.22
C TRP A 251 -0.96 -5.42 -6.91
N GLY A 252 -0.10 -6.45 -6.97
CA GLY A 252 0.58 -6.99 -5.79
C GLY A 252 0.60 -8.52 -5.68
N GLY A 253 -0.12 -9.23 -6.55
CA GLY A 253 -0.09 -10.69 -6.66
C GLY A 253 -1.01 -11.44 -5.69
N SER A 254 -1.91 -10.71 -5.01
CA SER A 254 -2.93 -11.24 -4.09
C SER A 254 -4.28 -11.35 -4.80
N GLU A 255 -5.07 -12.37 -4.42
CA GLU A 255 -6.43 -12.57 -4.90
C GLU A 255 -7.35 -11.47 -4.39
N LEU A 256 -8.29 -11.05 -5.24
CA LEU A 256 -9.30 -10.05 -4.92
C LEU A 256 -10.54 -10.78 -4.40
N LEU A 257 -10.89 -10.62 -3.13
CA LEU A 257 -12.07 -11.27 -2.54
C LEU A 257 -13.23 -10.31 -2.28
N SER A 258 -12.96 -9.01 -2.23
CA SER A 258 -13.99 -7.97 -2.34
C SER A 258 -13.46 -6.73 -3.05
N LEU A 259 -14.35 -5.93 -3.63
CA LEU A 259 -13.99 -4.78 -4.46
C LEU A 259 -15.02 -3.67 -4.28
N ARG A 260 -14.60 -2.40 -4.22
CA ARG A 260 -15.53 -1.27 -4.17
C ARG A 260 -14.98 -0.04 -4.90
N PRO A 261 -15.85 0.81 -5.45
CA PRO A 261 -15.43 2.09 -6.03
C PRO A 261 -15.06 3.07 -4.92
N ILE A 262 -14.08 3.94 -5.20
CA ILE A 262 -13.79 5.09 -4.35
C ILE A 262 -14.73 6.23 -4.78
N LEU A 263 -15.67 6.58 -3.90
CA LEU A 263 -16.67 7.62 -4.14
C LEU A 263 -16.44 8.81 -3.21
N SER A 264 -15.61 9.77 -3.62
CA SER A 264 -15.34 10.96 -2.78
C SER A 264 -15.04 12.21 -3.61
N ASP A 265 -15.17 13.36 -2.95
CA ASP A 265 -14.95 14.68 -3.53
C ASP A 265 -13.45 15.04 -3.51
N PHE A 266 -12.82 15.06 -4.69
CA PHE A 266 -11.40 15.41 -4.86
C PHE A 266 -11.12 16.93 -4.76
N MET A 267 -12.14 17.79 -4.65
CA MET A 267 -11.98 19.24 -4.81
C MET A 267 -11.53 19.99 -3.55
N SER A 268 -11.24 19.30 -2.45
CA SER A 268 -10.70 19.93 -1.23
C SER A 268 -9.99 18.92 -0.31
N PRO A 269 -8.80 18.42 -0.68
CA PRO A 269 -8.06 17.47 0.15
C PRO A 269 -7.67 18.12 1.48
N HIS A 270 -8.18 17.55 2.58
CA HIS A 270 -7.85 17.96 3.93
C HIS A 270 -7.89 16.76 4.87
N LEU A 271 -6.72 16.39 5.37
CA LEU A 271 -6.48 15.30 6.29
C LEU A 271 -5.93 15.87 7.58
N LYS A 272 -6.50 15.50 8.71
CA LYS A 272 -5.94 15.83 10.01
C LYS A 272 -5.53 14.55 10.72
N MET A 273 -4.25 14.43 11.03
CA MET A 273 -3.70 13.25 11.70
C MET A 273 -3.37 13.58 13.16
N PHE A 274 -3.57 12.61 14.04
CA PHE A 274 -3.33 12.73 15.47
C PHE A 274 -2.42 11.61 15.97
N SER A 275 -1.49 11.96 16.85
CA SER A 275 -0.58 11.02 17.50
C SER A 275 -1.26 10.10 18.53
N ASP A 276 -2.46 10.49 18.97
CA ASP A 276 -3.30 9.78 19.94
C ASP A 276 -4.45 9.04 19.25
N ARG A 277 -4.98 8.00 19.89
CA ARG A 277 -6.27 7.41 19.51
C ARG A 277 -7.43 8.37 19.82
N ASP A 278 -8.55 8.16 19.14
CA ASP A 278 -9.81 8.87 19.37
C ASP A 278 -9.68 10.41 19.36
N PHE A 279 -8.84 10.94 18.45
CA PHE A 279 -8.68 12.38 18.22
C PHE A 279 -8.26 13.16 19.48
N GLY A 280 -7.32 12.60 20.24
CA GLY A 280 -6.78 13.22 21.45
C GLY A 280 -6.39 14.69 21.23
N LYS A 281 -6.99 15.59 22.01
CA LYS A 281 -6.80 17.05 21.87
C LYS A 281 -5.49 17.57 22.45
N LEU A 282 -4.76 16.71 23.16
CA LEU A 282 -3.53 17.06 23.88
C LEU A 282 -2.28 16.58 23.13
N GLY A 283 -2.38 15.51 22.33
CA GLY A 283 -1.30 15.02 21.47
C GLY A 283 -1.02 15.89 20.25
N VAL A 284 0.10 15.59 19.60
CA VAL A 284 0.54 16.27 18.38
C VAL A 284 -0.44 15.97 17.26
N ASN A 285 -0.86 17.01 16.53
CA ASN A 285 -1.71 16.87 15.36
C ASN A 285 -1.15 17.69 14.20
N VAL A 286 -1.41 17.24 12.98
CA VAL A 286 -1.02 17.93 11.75
C VAL A 286 -2.19 17.97 10.79
N ASP A 287 -2.38 19.13 10.14
CA ASP A 287 -3.30 19.31 9.04
C ASP A 287 -2.51 19.21 7.72
N VAL A 288 -2.88 18.24 6.89
CA VAL A 288 -2.26 17.93 5.60
C VAL A 288 -3.27 18.21 4.49
N THR A 289 -2.88 19.07 3.56
CA THR A 289 -3.70 19.50 2.41
C THR A 289 -3.00 19.28 1.07
N ILE A 290 -1.75 18.81 1.12
CA ILE A 290 -0.89 18.51 -0.03
C ILE A 290 -0.18 17.17 0.21
N PRO A 291 0.31 16.49 -0.84
CA PRO A 291 1.11 15.27 -0.67
C PRO A 291 2.35 15.52 0.19
N VAL A 292 2.57 14.66 1.18
CA VAL A 292 3.73 14.69 2.07
C VAL A 292 4.55 13.43 1.81
N ILE A 293 5.77 13.62 1.30
CA ILE A 293 6.66 12.52 0.91
C ILE A 293 7.25 11.84 2.15
N ASN A 294 7.62 12.62 3.16
CA ASN A 294 8.10 12.13 4.44
C ASN A 294 7.43 12.92 5.57
N MET A 295 6.77 12.21 6.47
CA MET A 295 6.07 12.82 7.61
C MET A 295 7.03 13.53 8.58
N ASP A 296 8.29 13.11 8.64
CA ASP A 296 9.34 13.77 9.45
C ASP A 296 9.55 15.23 9.03
N ASP A 297 9.37 15.57 7.75
CA ASP A 297 9.56 16.93 7.22
C ASP A 297 8.49 17.92 7.74
N THR A 298 7.38 17.40 8.27
CA THR A 298 6.28 18.21 8.80
C THR A 298 6.44 18.52 10.29
N GLY A 299 7.40 17.89 10.98
CA GLY A 299 7.57 17.99 12.43
C GLY A 299 6.46 17.33 13.25
N TYR A 300 5.55 16.59 12.60
CA TYR A 300 4.47 15.83 13.23
C TYR A 300 4.95 14.51 13.86
N GLY A 301 6.02 13.92 13.31
CA GLY A 301 6.51 12.59 13.67
C GLY A 301 6.02 11.49 12.73
N MET A 302 6.37 10.24 13.03
CA MET A 302 6.00 9.05 12.24
C MET A 302 4.77 8.33 12.79
N LYS A 303 4.27 8.73 13.97
CA LYS A 303 3.20 8.01 14.66
C LYS A 303 1.83 8.67 14.47
N THR A 304 1.01 8.05 13.62
CA THR A 304 -0.43 8.35 13.52
C THR A 304 -1.24 7.27 14.23
N GLN A 305 -2.21 7.68 15.05
CA GLN A 305 -3.07 6.78 15.82
C GLN A 305 -4.56 7.07 15.64
N SER A 306 -4.92 8.26 15.17
CA SER A 306 -6.27 8.54 14.67
C SER A 306 -6.21 9.57 13.55
N VAL A 307 -7.21 9.57 12.68
CA VAL A 307 -7.25 10.39 11.46
C VAL A 307 -8.64 10.93 11.23
N ASP A 308 -8.74 12.25 11.07
CA ASP A 308 -9.95 12.95 10.63
C ASP A 308 -9.75 13.41 9.18
N VAL A 309 -10.40 12.73 8.24
CA VAL A 309 -10.42 13.12 6.85
C VAL A 309 -11.57 14.10 6.65
N ALA A 310 -11.27 15.40 6.66
CA ALA A 310 -12.27 16.44 6.47
C ALA A 310 -12.72 16.57 5.00
N GLY A 311 -11.85 16.22 4.05
CA GLY A 311 -12.14 16.26 2.61
C GLY A 311 -11.09 15.55 1.75
N GLY A 312 -11.46 15.16 0.53
CA GLY A 312 -10.62 14.38 -0.37
C GLY A 312 -10.65 12.87 -0.14
N VAL A 313 -9.83 12.17 -0.93
CA VAL A 313 -9.38 10.80 -0.68
C VAL A 313 -7.89 10.88 -0.45
N TRP A 314 -7.42 10.16 0.56
CA TRP A 314 -6.01 10.09 0.88
C TRP A 314 -5.54 8.66 0.76
N VAL A 315 -4.40 8.50 0.08
CA VAL A 315 -3.64 7.26 0.15
C VAL A 315 -2.51 7.51 1.13
N VAL A 316 -2.56 6.82 2.26
CA VAL A 316 -1.48 6.86 3.25
C VAL A 316 -0.64 5.61 3.13
N PHE A 317 0.66 5.78 3.29
CA PHE A 317 1.64 4.72 3.14
C PHE A 317 2.34 4.50 4.46
N GLU A 318 2.66 3.25 4.77
CA GLU A 318 3.40 2.88 5.97
C GLU A 318 4.83 3.44 5.96
N GLU A 319 5.50 3.47 4.80
CA GLU A 319 6.88 3.93 4.66
C GLU A 319 6.94 5.29 3.89
N PRO A 320 7.92 6.18 4.22
CA PRO A 320 8.14 7.43 3.49
C PRO A 320 8.45 7.20 2.00
N GLY A 321 8.06 8.13 1.14
CA GLY A 321 8.28 8.03 -0.30
C GLY A 321 7.19 7.29 -1.07
N PHE A 322 5.99 7.17 -0.47
CA PHE A 322 4.84 6.46 -1.03
C PHE A 322 5.10 4.96 -1.25
N CYS A 323 5.67 4.29 -0.25
CA CYS A 323 5.99 2.86 -0.30
C CYS A 323 5.58 2.12 0.98
N GLY A 324 5.70 0.80 0.97
CA GLY A 324 5.12 -0.05 2.01
C GLY A 324 3.64 -0.35 1.77
N GLU A 325 2.93 -0.80 2.80
CA GLU A 325 1.50 -1.03 2.70
C GLU A 325 0.74 0.30 2.55
N SER A 326 -0.28 0.30 1.70
CA SER A 326 -1.09 1.49 1.38
C SER A 326 -2.50 1.34 1.92
N TYR A 327 -3.03 2.41 2.48
CA TYR A 327 -4.39 2.45 3.02
C TYR A 327 -5.15 3.63 2.41
N VAL A 328 -6.38 3.37 1.98
CA VAL A 328 -7.26 4.39 1.42
C VAL A 328 -8.14 4.96 2.53
N LEU A 329 -7.99 6.26 2.76
CA LEU A 329 -8.77 7.03 3.72
C LEU A 329 -9.73 7.95 2.99
N GLU A 330 -11.02 7.74 3.24
CA GLU A 330 -12.10 8.57 2.72
C GLU A 330 -12.62 9.50 3.80
N LYS A 331 -13.46 10.48 3.42
CA LYS A 331 -14.02 11.44 4.36
C LYS A 331 -14.68 10.74 5.55
N GLY A 332 -14.14 10.94 6.74
CA GLY A 332 -14.53 10.16 7.92
C GLY A 332 -13.62 10.38 9.12
N LEU A 333 -14.07 9.87 10.26
CA LEU A 333 -13.36 9.86 11.51
C LEU A 333 -12.89 8.43 11.79
N TYR A 334 -11.57 8.24 11.82
CA TYR A 334 -10.93 6.99 12.17
C TYR A 334 -10.25 7.12 13.54
N GLY A 335 -10.77 6.45 14.56
CA GLY A 335 -10.31 6.57 15.96
C GLY A 335 -9.07 5.75 16.28
N SER A 336 -8.72 4.79 15.43
CA SER A 336 -7.62 3.85 15.62
C SER A 336 -7.12 3.29 14.29
N PRO A 337 -5.86 2.79 14.18
CA PRO A 337 -5.34 2.23 12.94
C PRO A 337 -6.15 1.08 12.35
N GLU A 338 -6.80 0.31 13.21
CA GLU A 338 -7.69 -0.76 12.84
C GLU A 338 -8.89 -0.25 12.03
N ASP A 339 -9.35 0.98 12.27
CA ASP A 339 -10.49 1.58 11.57
C ASP A 339 -10.21 1.85 10.09
N TRP A 340 -8.93 1.96 9.69
CA TRP A 340 -8.53 2.08 8.28
C TRP A 340 -7.91 0.80 7.71
N GLY A 341 -8.09 -0.33 8.39
CA GLY A 341 -7.62 -1.63 7.95
C GLY A 341 -6.12 -1.86 8.16
N ALA A 342 -5.43 -0.98 8.89
CA ALA A 342 -4.07 -1.26 9.35
C ALA A 342 -4.17 -2.28 10.49
N LEU A 343 -4.11 -3.56 10.14
CA LEU A 343 -3.85 -4.60 11.12
C LEU A 343 -2.47 -4.32 11.74
N ILE A 344 -2.46 -4.01 13.02
CA ILE A 344 -1.25 -4.07 13.84
C ILE A 344 -0.91 -5.57 14.00
N VAL A 345 -0.43 -6.20 12.92
CA VAL A 345 0.16 -7.53 12.99
C VAL A 345 1.54 -7.35 13.61
N LEU A 346 1.56 -7.35 14.94
CA LEU A 346 2.77 -7.42 15.77
C LEU A 346 3.41 -8.82 15.72
N LEU A 347 3.33 -9.50 14.58
CA LEU A 347 4.04 -10.73 14.32
C LEU A 347 4.62 -10.68 12.90
N PHE A 348 5.87 -10.26 12.77
CA PHE A 348 6.67 -10.52 11.59
C PHE A 348 6.79 -12.04 11.44
N VAL A 349 6.03 -12.58 10.48
CA VAL A 349 6.15 -13.97 10.05
C VAL A 349 6.87 -13.96 8.69
N PRO A 350 8.11 -14.47 8.59
CA PRO A 350 8.74 -14.63 7.30
C PRO A 350 7.91 -15.59 6.47
N GLN A 351 7.67 -15.29 5.20
CA GLN A 351 6.78 -16.11 4.37
C GLN A 351 7.31 -16.22 2.93
N VAL A 352 7.38 -17.45 2.42
CA VAL A 352 7.71 -17.75 1.03
C VAL A 352 6.76 -18.79 0.47
N GLN A 353 6.29 -18.58 -0.76
CA GLN A 353 5.47 -19.51 -1.50
C GLN A 353 6.28 -20.11 -2.64
N LEU A 354 6.41 -21.44 -2.66
CA LEU A 354 7.12 -22.21 -3.66
C LEU A 354 6.14 -22.83 -4.63
N PHE A 355 6.52 -22.95 -5.89
CA PHE A 355 5.68 -23.52 -6.94
C PHE A 355 6.42 -24.62 -7.70
N SER A 356 5.68 -25.67 -8.09
CA SER A 356 6.25 -26.82 -8.81
C SER A 356 6.63 -26.51 -10.25
N ASP A 357 5.95 -25.55 -10.88
CA ASP A 357 6.20 -25.12 -12.25
C ASP A 357 6.70 -23.67 -12.32
N ALA A 358 7.28 -23.30 -13.46
CA ALA A 358 7.69 -21.92 -13.73
C ALA A 358 6.46 -21.01 -13.90
N GLY A 359 6.63 -19.71 -13.66
CA GLY A 359 5.55 -18.73 -13.79
C GLY A 359 4.50 -18.81 -12.69
N PHE A 360 4.87 -19.31 -11.50
CA PHE A 360 4.00 -19.44 -10.32
C PHE A 360 2.83 -20.42 -10.52
N GLN A 361 3.07 -21.50 -11.28
CA GLN A 361 2.05 -22.48 -11.65
C GLN A 361 2.27 -23.83 -10.94
N GLY A 362 1.26 -24.70 -11.04
CA GLY A 362 1.30 -26.06 -10.52
C GLY A 362 1.00 -26.14 -9.01
N SER A 363 1.58 -27.12 -8.32
CA SER A 363 1.39 -27.27 -6.87
C SER A 363 2.14 -26.16 -6.12
N ALA A 364 1.45 -25.50 -5.19
CA ALA A 364 2.04 -24.49 -4.31
C ALA A 364 2.37 -25.05 -2.92
N LEU A 365 3.45 -24.58 -2.32
CA LEU A 365 3.87 -24.89 -0.95
C LEU A 365 4.29 -23.60 -0.24
N THR A 366 3.53 -23.20 0.78
CA THR A 366 3.83 -22.03 1.61
C THR A 366 4.67 -22.44 2.81
N LEU A 367 5.73 -21.68 3.09
CA LEU A 367 6.62 -21.86 4.22
C LEU A 367 6.65 -20.58 5.05
N GLU A 368 6.51 -20.73 6.36
CA GLU A 368 6.58 -19.65 7.37
C GLU A 368 7.84 -19.75 8.26
N ASP A 369 8.60 -20.85 8.12
CA ASP A 369 9.86 -21.08 8.82
C ASP A 369 10.79 -21.96 7.95
N GLY A 370 12.03 -22.13 8.37
CA GLY A 370 13.02 -22.95 7.70
C GLY A 370 12.64 -24.43 7.64
N VAL A 371 12.93 -25.06 6.51
CA VAL A 371 12.72 -26.48 6.23
C VAL A 371 14.03 -27.14 5.77
N ALA A 372 14.50 -28.10 6.57
CA ALA A 372 15.75 -28.82 6.30
C ALA A 372 15.66 -29.80 5.12
N SER A 373 14.46 -30.25 4.74
CA SER A 373 14.24 -31.04 3.53
C SER A 373 12.83 -30.78 3.01
N LEU A 374 12.73 -30.31 1.78
CA LEU A 374 11.47 -30.27 1.06
C LEU A 374 10.92 -31.69 0.84
N PRO A 375 9.59 -31.85 0.66
CA PRO A 375 8.99 -33.14 0.34
C PRO A 375 9.62 -33.74 -0.91
N ASP A 376 9.95 -35.03 -0.89
CA ASP A 376 10.65 -35.70 -2.01
C ASP A 376 9.88 -35.65 -3.35
N ALA A 377 8.57 -35.44 -3.31
CA ALA A 377 7.71 -35.31 -4.49
C ALA A 377 7.60 -33.86 -5.02
N PHE A 378 8.10 -32.87 -4.29
CA PHE A 378 7.96 -31.45 -4.62
C PHE A 378 9.28 -30.91 -5.19
N SER A 379 9.24 -30.43 -6.43
CA SER A 379 10.39 -29.82 -7.09
C SER A 379 10.12 -28.34 -7.29
N VAL A 380 10.93 -27.46 -6.69
CA VAL A 380 10.77 -26.02 -6.85
C VAL A 380 11.17 -25.60 -8.28
N ALA A 381 10.30 -24.85 -8.95
CA ALA A 381 10.57 -24.25 -10.25
C ALA A 381 10.40 -22.72 -10.26
N SER A 382 9.52 -22.17 -9.42
CA SER A 382 9.37 -20.73 -9.19
C SER A 382 8.99 -20.43 -7.73
N CYS A 383 9.14 -19.18 -7.27
CA CYS A 383 8.72 -18.78 -5.91
C CYS A 383 8.34 -17.30 -5.79
N LYS A 384 7.48 -16.99 -4.82
CA LYS A 384 7.16 -15.64 -4.37
C LYS A 384 7.64 -15.50 -2.92
N VAL A 385 8.56 -14.58 -2.65
CA VAL A 385 8.96 -14.23 -1.27
C VAL A 385 8.07 -13.08 -0.82
N LEU A 386 7.13 -13.38 0.08
CA LEU A 386 6.12 -12.43 0.56
C LEU A 386 6.66 -11.59 1.72
N ALA A 387 7.38 -12.22 2.65
CA ALA A 387 7.99 -11.58 3.80
C ALA A 387 9.36 -12.15 4.16
N GLY A 388 10.26 -11.26 4.56
CA GLY A 388 11.62 -11.59 5.01
C GLY A 388 12.62 -11.86 3.89
N SER A 389 13.75 -12.43 4.30
CA SER A 389 14.81 -12.88 3.40
C SER A 389 15.09 -14.35 3.66
N TRP A 390 15.21 -15.12 2.59
CA TRP A 390 15.31 -16.57 2.61
C TRP A 390 16.61 -17.02 1.96
N LEU A 391 17.14 -18.13 2.44
CA LEU A 391 18.31 -18.82 1.91
C LEU A 391 17.85 -20.16 1.36
N ALA A 392 17.90 -20.31 0.04
CA ALA A 392 17.59 -21.57 -0.64
C ALA A 392 18.87 -22.35 -0.93
N PHE A 393 18.82 -23.67 -0.78
CA PHE A 393 19.99 -24.54 -0.90
C PHE A 393 19.76 -25.67 -1.88
N GLU A 394 20.82 -26.05 -2.61
CA GLU A 394 20.77 -27.20 -3.52
C GLU A 394 20.71 -28.55 -2.80
N GLY A 395 21.22 -28.62 -1.57
CA GLY A 395 21.22 -29.82 -0.74
C GLY A 395 20.13 -29.80 0.32
N LYS A 396 19.85 -30.98 0.88
CA LYS A 396 19.13 -31.12 2.16
C LYS A 396 20.02 -30.60 3.31
N ASP A 397 19.40 -30.34 4.45
CA ASP A 397 20.05 -29.87 5.68
C ASP A 397 20.90 -28.60 5.46
N PHE A 398 20.41 -27.68 4.61
CA PHE A 398 21.06 -26.40 4.29
C PHE A 398 22.48 -26.55 3.71
N ALA A 399 22.71 -27.64 2.98
CA ALA A 399 24.00 -27.95 2.39
C ALA A 399 24.11 -27.52 0.90
N GLY A 400 25.35 -27.40 0.42
CA GLY A 400 25.63 -27.13 -0.99
C GLY A 400 25.56 -25.64 -1.35
N LYS A 401 25.27 -25.34 -2.62
CA LYS A 401 25.17 -23.96 -3.09
C LYS A 401 23.96 -23.27 -2.47
N MET A 402 24.16 -22.01 -2.11
CA MET A 402 23.18 -21.15 -1.47
C MET A 402 22.73 -20.04 -2.43
N TYR A 403 21.46 -19.66 -2.33
CA TYR A 403 20.86 -18.57 -3.07
C TYR A 403 20.10 -17.67 -2.10
N VAL A 404 20.34 -16.36 -2.16
CA VAL A 404 19.65 -15.37 -1.33
C VAL A 404 18.41 -14.89 -2.06
N LEU A 405 17.25 -15.05 -1.43
CA LEU A 405 15.95 -14.64 -1.94
C LEU A 405 15.39 -13.54 -1.04
N GLU A 406 15.29 -12.32 -1.56
CA GLU A 406 14.69 -11.15 -0.91
C GLU A 406 13.21 -11.05 -1.31
N LYS A 407 12.42 -10.19 -0.66
CA LYS A 407 11.00 -9.96 -1.01
C LYS A 407 10.87 -9.70 -2.52
N GLY A 408 10.02 -10.47 -3.20
CA GLY A 408 9.84 -10.37 -4.64
C GLY A 408 9.42 -11.68 -5.32
N ASN A 409 9.26 -11.58 -6.64
CA ASN A 409 8.75 -12.65 -7.50
C ASN A 409 9.87 -13.27 -8.33
N TYR A 410 10.03 -14.59 -8.24
CA TYR A 410 11.05 -15.37 -8.94
C TYR A 410 10.38 -16.37 -9.89
N PRO A 411 10.08 -15.97 -11.14
CA PRO A 411 9.25 -16.75 -12.06
C PRO A 411 9.93 -18.03 -12.57
N ASP A 412 11.24 -18.17 -12.39
CA ASP A 412 11.97 -19.40 -12.70
C ASP A 412 13.21 -19.55 -11.80
N LEU A 413 13.83 -20.73 -11.85
CA LEU A 413 15.07 -21.03 -11.15
C LEU A 413 16.23 -20.07 -11.52
N ARG A 414 16.28 -19.54 -12.74
CA ARG A 414 17.35 -18.61 -13.15
C ARG A 414 17.19 -17.26 -12.45
N ALA A 415 15.96 -16.80 -12.25
CA ALA A 415 15.66 -15.60 -11.48
C ALA A 415 16.14 -15.74 -10.02
N MET A 416 16.12 -16.96 -9.46
CA MET A 416 16.70 -17.27 -8.14
C MET A 416 18.24 -17.32 -8.14
N GLY A 417 18.88 -17.28 -9.31
CA GLY A 417 20.33 -17.47 -9.47
C GLY A 417 20.76 -18.92 -9.71
N CYS A 418 19.82 -19.85 -9.81
CA CYS A 418 20.08 -21.26 -10.12
C CYS A 418 20.30 -21.46 -11.63
N VAL A 419 21.50 -21.16 -12.12
CA VAL A 419 21.83 -21.18 -13.57
C VAL A 419 22.27 -22.58 -14.07
N GLY A 420 22.39 -23.56 -13.18
CA GLY A 420 22.83 -24.92 -13.52
C GLY A 420 21.73 -25.76 -14.15
N ALA A 421 22.08 -26.58 -15.16
CA ALA A 421 21.13 -27.47 -15.83
C ALA A 421 20.56 -28.59 -14.93
N SER A 422 21.15 -28.80 -13.75
CA SER A 422 20.74 -29.77 -12.74
C SER A 422 20.47 -29.09 -11.38
N SER A 423 20.29 -27.78 -11.35
CA SER A 423 20.03 -27.08 -10.09
C SER A 423 18.62 -27.39 -9.60
N SER A 424 18.52 -27.84 -8.37
CA SER A 424 17.27 -28.09 -7.63
C SER A 424 17.38 -27.41 -6.29
N ILE A 425 16.27 -26.92 -5.73
CA ILE A 425 16.24 -26.42 -4.35
C ILE A 425 15.67 -27.54 -3.48
N LEU A 426 16.37 -27.91 -2.40
CA LEU A 426 16.00 -29.02 -1.53
C LEU A 426 15.79 -28.60 -0.07
N SER A 427 16.29 -27.44 0.35
CA SER A 427 16.04 -26.89 1.68
C SER A 427 16.05 -25.37 1.65
N LEU A 428 15.32 -24.74 2.58
CA LEU A 428 15.24 -23.29 2.73
C LEU A 428 15.30 -22.90 4.20
N GLN A 429 15.98 -21.82 4.55
CA GLN A 429 15.90 -21.24 5.90
C GLN A 429 15.78 -19.73 5.84
N THR A 430 15.29 -19.12 6.91
CA THR A 430 15.27 -17.67 7.05
C THR A 430 16.70 -17.15 7.22
N ALA A 431 17.02 -15.99 6.64
CA ALA A 431 18.32 -15.36 6.82
C ALA A 431 18.53 -14.94 8.29
N GLY A 432 17.44 -14.69 9.03
CA GLY A 432 17.45 -14.15 10.38
C GLY A 432 17.71 -12.64 10.38
N PHE A 433 18.00 -12.10 11.57
CA PHE A 433 18.24 -10.69 11.77
C PHE A 433 19.62 -10.42 12.33
N GLU A 434 20.21 -9.33 11.87
CA GLU A 434 21.43 -8.75 12.40
C GLU A 434 21.17 -7.27 12.72
N PHE A 435 21.61 -6.82 13.90
CA PHE A 435 21.36 -5.46 14.40
C PHE A 435 22.69 -4.76 14.63
N SER A 436 23.47 -4.62 13.56
CA SER A 436 24.75 -3.93 13.55
C SER A 436 24.95 -3.22 12.22
N LEU A 437 25.73 -2.14 12.21
CA LEU A 437 26.06 -1.45 10.97
C LEU A 437 26.90 -2.36 10.07
N PRO A 438 26.69 -2.33 8.74
CA PRO A 438 27.44 -3.15 7.82
C PRO A 438 28.93 -2.78 7.85
N SER A 439 29.78 -3.75 8.20
CA SER A 439 31.24 -3.64 8.08
C SER A 439 31.84 -5.01 7.77
N ILE A 440 32.55 -5.11 6.66
CA ILE A 440 33.30 -6.30 6.25
C ILE A 440 34.75 -5.94 5.95
N THR A 441 35.67 -6.72 6.49
CA THR A 441 37.11 -6.58 6.25
C THR A 441 37.62 -7.77 5.45
N LEU A 442 38.19 -7.49 4.29
CA LEU A 442 38.80 -8.47 3.39
C LEU A 442 40.31 -8.48 3.55
N PHE A 443 40.93 -9.66 3.67
CA PHE A 443 42.37 -9.82 3.88
C PHE A 443 43.04 -10.59 2.74
N GLU A 444 44.25 -10.18 2.38
CA GLU A 444 45.04 -10.85 1.33
C GLU A 444 45.71 -12.17 1.75
N ARG A 445 45.68 -12.54 3.04
CA ARG A 445 46.26 -13.80 3.54
C ARG A 445 45.35 -14.48 4.56
N CYS A 446 45.39 -15.81 4.60
CA CYS A 446 44.65 -16.60 5.59
C CYS A 446 44.99 -16.23 7.04
N GLY A 447 44.00 -16.41 7.91
CA GLY A 447 44.05 -16.11 9.34
C GLY A 447 43.97 -14.62 9.64
N LEU A 448 43.23 -13.85 8.84
CA LEU A 448 43.00 -12.41 9.03
C LEU A 448 44.30 -11.58 9.03
N ARG A 449 45.19 -11.87 8.08
CA ARG A 449 46.54 -11.25 8.00
C ARG A 449 46.79 -10.56 6.66
N GLY A 450 47.83 -9.73 6.63
CA GLY A 450 48.28 -9.05 5.41
C GLY A 450 47.55 -7.73 5.18
N LYS A 451 47.54 -7.28 3.92
CA LYS A 451 46.79 -6.08 3.53
C LYS A 451 45.30 -6.34 3.77
N ARG A 452 44.63 -5.36 4.35
CA ARG A 452 43.19 -5.39 4.60
C ARG A 452 42.48 -4.24 3.89
N VAL A 453 41.26 -4.49 3.45
CA VAL A 453 40.34 -3.49 2.92
C VAL A 453 39.04 -3.60 3.70
N VAL A 454 38.60 -2.50 4.29
CA VAL A 454 37.34 -2.39 5.03
C VAL A 454 36.30 -1.80 4.10
N LEU A 455 35.12 -2.40 4.05
CA LEU A 455 33.98 -1.96 3.25
C LEU A 455 32.76 -1.86 4.17
N THR A 456 32.07 -0.71 4.10
CA THR A 456 30.80 -0.46 4.78
C THR A 456 29.61 -0.53 3.84
N ASP A 457 29.88 -0.52 2.54
CA ASP A 457 28.88 -0.45 1.47
C ASP A 457 29.17 -1.49 0.39
N GLY A 458 28.18 -1.70 -0.50
CA GLY A 458 28.32 -2.63 -1.62
C GLY A 458 29.37 -2.22 -2.65
N SER A 459 29.97 -3.22 -3.28
CA SER A 459 30.90 -3.06 -4.39
C SER A 459 30.53 -3.99 -5.53
N VAL A 460 30.18 -3.40 -6.67
CA VAL A 460 29.92 -4.12 -7.93
C VAL A 460 31.19 -4.71 -8.54
N ASN A 461 32.37 -4.22 -8.16
CA ASN A 461 33.64 -4.72 -8.67
C ASN A 461 34.77 -4.50 -7.65
N LEU A 462 35.07 -5.55 -6.91
CA LEU A 462 36.10 -5.52 -5.86
C LEU A 462 37.52 -5.28 -6.39
N GLN A 463 37.78 -5.61 -7.66
CA GLN A 463 39.09 -5.36 -8.26
C GLN A 463 39.33 -3.86 -8.46
N LEU A 464 38.27 -3.08 -8.70
CA LEU A 464 38.33 -1.63 -8.89
C LEU A 464 38.17 -0.86 -7.58
N ALA A 465 37.45 -1.42 -6.60
CA ALA A 465 37.04 -0.73 -5.37
C ALA A 465 38.11 -0.71 -4.24
N GLY A 466 39.39 -0.54 -4.55
CA GLY A 466 40.43 -0.35 -3.52
C GLY A 466 41.45 -1.49 -3.35
N GLY A 467 41.49 -2.45 -4.28
CA GLY A 467 42.70 -3.23 -4.54
C GLY A 467 42.93 -4.44 -3.63
N CYS A 468 41.89 -5.19 -3.25
CA CYS A 468 42.01 -6.54 -2.70
C CYS A 468 41.68 -7.57 -3.80
N GLY A 469 42.58 -7.76 -4.76
CA GLY A 469 42.37 -8.68 -5.89
C GLY A 469 42.49 -10.18 -5.55
N ARG A 470 42.99 -10.50 -4.36
CA ARG A 470 43.24 -11.87 -3.86
C ARG A 470 42.81 -12.00 -2.41
N VAL A 471 41.52 -12.05 -2.16
CA VAL A 471 40.98 -12.29 -0.82
C VAL A 471 41.28 -13.73 -0.40
N GLN A 472 41.78 -13.92 0.81
CA GLN A 472 42.13 -15.22 1.39
C GLN A 472 41.49 -15.45 2.76
N SER A 473 41.08 -14.41 3.46
CA SER A 473 40.25 -14.50 4.66
C SER A 473 39.36 -13.28 4.80
N VAL A 474 38.27 -13.41 5.53
CA VAL A 474 37.22 -12.39 5.66
C VAL A 474 36.83 -12.27 7.12
N LEU A 475 36.61 -11.04 7.60
CA LEU A 475 35.99 -10.75 8.89
C LEU A 475 34.74 -9.93 8.63
N VAL A 476 33.58 -10.43 9.04
CA VAL A 476 32.36 -9.63 9.08
C VAL A 476 32.22 -9.08 10.50
N GLU A 477 32.41 -7.78 10.65
CA GLU A 477 32.30 -7.10 11.95
C GLU A 477 30.86 -6.72 12.25
N GLY A 478 30.05 -6.43 11.22
CA GLY A 478 28.64 -6.11 11.37
C GLY A 478 27.87 -6.19 10.06
N GLY A 479 26.55 -6.29 10.19
CA GLY A 479 25.60 -6.58 9.13
C GLY A 479 25.74 -7.99 8.56
N MET A 480 24.76 -8.38 7.75
CA MET A 480 24.85 -9.57 6.90
C MET A 480 25.34 -9.17 5.50
N TRP A 481 26.20 -9.98 4.90
CA TRP A 481 26.83 -9.67 3.61
C TRP A 481 26.60 -10.77 2.59
N VAL A 482 26.10 -10.39 1.42
CA VAL A 482 26.01 -11.28 0.25
C VAL A 482 27.24 -11.09 -0.61
N LEU A 483 28.04 -12.16 -0.75
CA LEU A 483 29.23 -12.20 -1.59
C LEU A 483 28.90 -12.95 -2.88
N TYR A 484 29.43 -12.46 -3.99
CA TYR A 484 29.23 -13.01 -5.32
C TYR A 484 30.56 -13.39 -5.96
N GLU A 485 30.59 -14.55 -6.61
CA GLU A 485 31.78 -15.03 -7.32
C GLU A 485 32.18 -14.09 -8.48
N GLY A 486 31.16 -13.56 -9.17
CA GLY A 486 31.30 -12.63 -10.29
C GLY A 486 31.19 -11.16 -9.89
N ILE A 487 31.53 -10.28 -10.83
CA ILE A 487 31.27 -8.83 -10.72
C ILE A 487 29.78 -8.53 -10.98
N ASN A 488 29.31 -7.35 -10.60
CA ASN A 488 27.94 -6.87 -10.78
C ASN A 488 26.87 -7.78 -10.15
N TYR A 489 27.17 -8.35 -8.98
CA TYR A 489 26.28 -9.20 -8.19
C TYR A 489 25.82 -10.45 -8.96
N ARG A 490 26.76 -11.10 -9.67
CA ARG A 490 26.49 -12.28 -10.51
C ARG A 490 27.23 -13.52 -10.04
N GLY A 491 26.68 -14.67 -10.42
CA GLY A 491 27.29 -15.98 -10.15
C GLY A 491 26.82 -16.57 -8.82
N ALA A 492 27.57 -17.57 -8.34
CA ALA A 492 27.28 -18.21 -7.06
C ALA A 492 27.30 -17.17 -5.92
N GLN A 493 26.47 -17.41 -4.90
CA GLN A 493 26.25 -16.50 -3.78
C GLN A 493 26.62 -17.17 -2.46
N ILE A 494 27.14 -16.39 -1.51
CA ILE A 494 27.36 -16.82 -0.12
C ILE A 494 26.91 -15.68 0.79
N LEU A 495 25.99 -15.97 1.71
CA LEU A 495 25.67 -15.07 2.81
C LEU A 495 26.65 -15.30 3.97
N LEU A 496 27.29 -14.24 4.43
CA LEU A 496 28.08 -14.24 5.67
C LEU A 496 27.36 -13.40 6.73
N LYS A 497 27.19 -13.99 7.92
CA LYS A 497 26.82 -13.30 9.15
C LYS A 497 28.08 -12.80 9.88
N PRO A 498 27.96 -11.94 10.91
CA PRO A 498 29.13 -11.53 11.70
C PRO A 498 29.94 -12.72 12.22
N GLY A 499 31.25 -12.63 12.06
CA GLY A 499 32.17 -13.72 12.38
C GLY A 499 33.45 -13.72 11.54
N GLU A 500 34.33 -14.66 11.88
CA GLU A 500 35.63 -14.85 11.24
C GLU A 500 35.59 -15.97 10.21
N VAL A 501 36.09 -15.71 9.01
CA VAL A 501 36.38 -16.70 7.98
C VAL A 501 37.90 -16.72 7.78
N PRO A 502 38.63 -17.55 8.53
CA PRO A 502 40.10 -17.56 8.51
C PRO A 502 40.68 -18.09 7.20
N ASP A 503 39.94 -18.91 6.45
CA ASP A 503 40.30 -19.37 5.11
C ASP A 503 39.08 -19.29 4.18
N TRP A 504 39.12 -18.35 3.25
CA TRP A 504 38.04 -18.14 2.28
C TRP A 504 37.93 -19.28 1.28
N HIS A 505 39.06 -19.88 0.89
CA HIS A 505 39.07 -20.95 -0.12
C HIS A 505 38.46 -22.23 0.45
N GLU A 506 38.75 -22.54 1.71
CA GLU A 506 38.15 -23.68 2.42
C GLU A 506 36.64 -23.55 2.54
N LEU A 507 36.13 -22.35 2.87
CA LEU A 507 34.69 -22.11 3.02
C LEU A 507 33.96 -22.11 1.66
N SER A 508 34.48 -21.36 0.68
CA SER A 508 33.73 -21.02 -0.55
C SER A 508 34.06 -21.90 -1.74
N SER A 509 35.24 -22.53 -1.77
CA SER A 509 35.89 -23.10 -2.97
C SER A 509 36.19 -22.10 -4.11
N TRP A 510 35.89 -20.81 -3.93
CA TRP A 510 36.06 -19.78 -4.96
C TRP A 510 37.50 -19.27 -5.02
N GLN A 511 37.97 -18.99 -6.24
CA GLN A 511 39.29 -18.40 -6.46
C GLN A 511 39.34 -16.89 -6.17
N LYS A 512 38.18 -16.22 -6.22
CA LYS A 512 38.05 -14.78 -5.98
C LYS A 512 36.62 -14.42 -5.58
N ILE A 513 36.48 -13.24 -4.98
CA ILE A 513 35.19 -12.56 -4.81
C ILE A 513 35.14 -11.47 -5.89
N GLY A 514 34.07 -11.43 -6.68
CA GLY A 514 33.92 -10.45 -7.75
C GLY A 514 33.19 -9.19 -7.30
N SER A 515 32.13 -9.37 -6.51
CA SER A 515 31.31 -8.28 -5.95
C SER A 515 30.70 -8.71 -4.62
N LEU A 516 30.27 -7.76 -3.82
CA LEU A 516 29.61 -8.00 -2.54
C LEU A 516 28.72 -6.83 -2.15
N ARG A 517 27.72 -7.08 -1.31
CA ARG A 517 26.86 -6.03 -0.75
C ARG A 517 26.32 -6.42 0.63
N PRO A 518 25.95 -5.46 1.48
CA PRO A 518 25.10 -5.74 2.62
C PRO A 518 23.76 -6.34 2.16
N LEU A 519 23.24 -7.30 2.90
CA LEU A 519 21.85 -7.73 2.79
C LEU A 519 20.97 -6.66 3.44
N ILE A 520 20.07 -6.06 2.67
CA ILE A 520 19.19 -5.03 3.19
C ILE A 520 18.08 -5.73 3.98
N GLN A 521 18.02 -5.45 5.28
CA GLN A 521 16.94 -5.94 6.14
C GLN A 521 15.85 -4.88 6.19
N LYS A 522 14.59 -5.30 6.02
CA LYS A 522 13.46 -4.44 6.37
C LYS A 522 13.49 -4.13 7.86
N GLN A 523 12.93 -2.98 8.23
CA GLN A 523 12.75 -2.62 9.63
C GLN A 523 11.92 -3.71 10.32
N VAL A 524 12.38 -4.14 11.48
CA VAL A 524 11.65 -5.09 12.33
C VAL A 524 11.55 -4.55 13.74
N HIS A 525 10.41 -4.86 14.34
CA HIS A 525 10.14 -4.54 15.72
C HIS A 525 10.53 -5.72 16.59
N PHE A 526 10.96 -5.45 17.80
CA PHE A 526 11.34 -6.48 18.74
C PHE A 526 11.20 -6.01 20.17
N ARG A 527 11.10 -6.98 21.07
CA ARG A 527 11.12 -6.84 22.51
C ARG A 527 12.49 -7.30 23.02
N LEU A 528 12.95 -6.70 24.11
CA LEU A 528 14.23 -7.05 24.75
C LEU A 528 13.97 -7.61 26.14
N ARG A 529 14.15 -8.92 26.31
CA ARG A 529 13.99 -9.60 27.61
C ARG A 529 15.33 -9.88 28.25
N ASN A 530 15.52 -9.47 29.49
CA ASN A 530 16.75 -9.74 30.19
C ASN A 530 16.87 -11.20 30.62
N GLN A 531 18.03 -11.81 30.38
CA GLN A 531 18.24 -13.23 30.69
C GLN A 531 18.32 -13.53 32.20
N GLN A 532 18.66 -12.56 33.04
CA GLN A 532 18.78 -12.76 34.49
C GLN A 532 17.44 -12.59 35.21
N THR A 533 16.66 -11.56 34.85
CA THR A 533 15.41 -11.21 35.56
C THR A 533 14.16 -11.72 34.85
N GLY A 534 14.23 -11.97 33.53
CA GLY A 534 13.09 -12.34 32.70
C GLY A 534 12.13 -11.17 32.39
N LEU A 535 12.48 -9.96 32.83
CA LEU A 535 11.72 -8.74 32.64
C LEU A 535 12.05 -8.07 31.30
N MET A 536 11.17 -7.17 30.87
CA MET A 536 11.26 -6.48 29.58
C MET A 536 11.91 -5.11 29.73
N MET A 537 12.77 -4.74 28.78
CA MET A 537 13.27 -3.37 28.66
C MET A 537 12.11 -2.45 28.25
N SER A 538 11.78 -1.52 29.13
CA SER A 538 10.63 -0.64 28.97
C SER A 538 10.99 0.82 29.22
N VAL A 539 10.29 1.69 28.50
CA VAL A 539 10.34 3.13 28.68
C VAL A 539 9.24 3.55 29.67
N THR A 540 9.65 4.20 30.75
CA THR A 540 8.73 4.63 31.82
C THR A 540 8.90 6.11 32.12
N GLY A 541 7.80 6.79 32.41
CA GLY A 541 7.78 8.22 32.68
C GLY A 541 6.69 8.92 31.87
N ASP A 542 6.62 10.23 32.04
CA ASP A 542 5.71 11.07 31.26
C ASP A 542 6.24 11.20 29.83
N LEU A 543 5.42 10.81 28.85
CA LEU A 543 5.78 10.85 27.43
C LEU A 543 5.86 12.28 26.89
N ASP A 544 5.24 13.24 27.58
CA ASP A 544 5.26 14.67 27.21
C ASP A 544 6.58 15.36 27.60
N ASP A 545 7.40 14.74 28.45
CA ASP A 545 8.73 15.22 28.82
C ASP A 545 9.80 14.13 28.67
N VAL A 546 10.44 14.13 27.50
CA VAL A 546 11.51 13.18 27.14
C VAL A 546 12.64 13.16 28.18
N LYS A 547 12.87 14.24 28.94
CA LYS A 547 13.90 14.28 30.00
C LYS A 547 13.52 13.51 31.27
N LEU A 548 12.23 13.24 31.45
CA LEU A 548 11.71 12.45 32.58
C LEU A 548 11.58 10.98 32.23
N LEU A 549 11.70 10.61 30.95
CA LEU A 549 11.71 9.22 30.51
C LEU A 549 12.92 8.47 31.07
N ARG A 550 12.66 7.26 31.52
CA ARG A 550 13.64 6.34 32.09
C ARG A 550 13.50 5.00 31.43
N ILE A 551 14.64 4.38 31.17
CA ILE A 551 14.70 3.02 30.67
C ILE A 551 14.98 2.10 31.84
N GLN A 552 14.07 1.17 32.07
CA GLN A 552 14.12 0.24 33.19
C GLN A 552 13.46 -1.08 32.81
N GLU A 553 13.68 -2.09 33.65
CA GLU A 553 12.98 -3.35 33.54
C GLU A 553 11.60 -3.30 34.18
N THR A 554 10.60 -3.77 33.44
CA THR A 554 9.22 -3.94 33.91
C THR A 554 8.68 -5.32 33.54
N GLU A 555 7.56 -5.70 34.17
CA GLU A 555 6.80 -6.87 33.72
C GLU A 555 6.36 -6.69 32.27
N GLU A 556 6.17 -7.79 31.56
CA GLU A 556 5.73 -7.77 30.18
C GLU A 556 4.36 -7.11 30.06
N THR A 557 4.29 -6.09 29.23
CA THR A 557 3.07 -5.38 28.85
C THR A 557 2.98 -5.41 27.34
N ASP A 558 1.78 -5.55 26.78
CA ASP A 558 1.57 -5.39 25.33
C ASP A 558 1.57 -3.91 24.90
N GLY A 559 2.25 -3.07 25.68
CA GLY A 559 2.37 -1.64 25.44
C GLY A 559 3.54 -1.30 24.55
N PHE A 560 3.39 -0.23 23.75
CA PHE A 560 4.40 0.27 22.82
C PHE A 560 5.70 0.73 23.50
N GLU A 561 5.68 0.96 24.82
CA GLU A 561 6.87 1.28 25.61
C GLU A 561 7.90 0.15 25.73
N GLN A 562 7.52 -1.08 25.36
CA GLN A 562 8.39 -2.25 25.34
C GLN A 562 8.83 -2.67 23.93
N ILE A 563 8.34 -1.96 22.91
CA ILE A 563 8.60 -2.26 21.52
C ILE A 563 9.75 -1.39 21.04
N TRP A 564 10.79 -2.05 20.55
CA TRP A 564 12.00 -1.44 20.03
C TRP A 564 12.15 -1.75 18.55
N PHE A 565 12.84 -0.89 17.81
CA PHE A 565 13.31 -1.20 16.46
C PHE A 565 14.73 -0.69 16.28
N TYR A 566 15.43 -1.25 15.31
CA TYR A 566 16.81 -0.88 14.99
C TYR A 566 16.88 -0.28 13.59
N GLN A 567 17.48 0.90 13.48
CA GLN A 567 17.65 1.59 12.21
C GLN A 567 18.99 2.32 12.19
N ASN A 568 19.82 2.06 11.17
CA ASN A 568 21.07 2.80 10.93
C ASN A 568 22.01 2.91 12.14
N GLY A 569 22.11 1.87 12.99
CA GLY A 569 22.94 1.91 14.19
C GLY A 569 22.25 2.50 15.42
N HIS A 570 20.99 2.86 15.34
CA HIS A 570 20.24 3.41 16.46
C HIS A 570 19.16 2.43 16.93
N LEU A 571 18.99 2.36 18.25
CA LEU A 571 17.87 1.65 18.88
C LEU A 571 16.79 2.66 19.21
N HIS A 572 15.59 2.43 18.71
CA HIS A 572 14.46 3.31 18.87
C HIS A 572 13.39 2.65 19.71
N CYS A 573 12.71 3.44 20.53
CA CYS A 573 11.42 3.09 21.10
C CYS A 573 10.49 4.26 20.85
N LYS A 574 9.37 4.01 20.14
CA LYS A 574 8.54 5.05 19.54
C LYS A 574 9.41 5.97 18.67
N GLU A 575 9.26 7.29 18.78
CA GLU A 575 9.99 8.29 17.99
C GLU A 575 11.32 8.71 18.64
N CYS A 576 11.71 8.09 19.76
CA CYS A 576 12.93 8.45 20.46
C CYS A 576 14.03 7.40 20.28
N CYS A 577 15.27 7.88 20.17
CA CYS A 577 16.46 7.03 20.10
C CYS A 577 17.12 6.87 21.48
N LEU A 578 17.67 5.68 21.72
CA LEU A 578 18.46 5.36 22.89
C LEU A 578 19.78 6.14 22.88
N SER A 579 20.08 6.83 23.97
CA SER A 579 21.34 7.58 24.11
C SER A 579 21.90 7.55 25.54
N PRO A 580 23.24 7.62 25.72
CA PRO A 580 23.84 7.85 27.03
C PRO A 580 23.41 9.21 27.60
N SER A 581 23.06 9.23 28.88
CA SER A 581 22.73 10.46 29.60
C SER A 581 23.99 11.12 30.15
N GLY A 582 24.34 12.30 29.63
CA GLY A 582 25.43 13.15 30.15
C GLY A 582 26.53 13.42 29.13
N SER A 583 27.45 14.33 29.48
CA SER A 583 28.54 14.76 28.59
C SER A 583 29.72 13.79 28.51
N VAL A 584 29.79 12.82 29.43
CA VAL A 584 30.86 11.81 29.49
C VAL A 584 30.23 10.43 29.61
N THR A 585 30.50 9.57 28.65
CA THR A 585 30.06 8.17 28.62
C THR A 585 31.12 7.29 29.26
N MET A 586 30.77 6.60 30.36
CA MET A 586 31.65 5.69 31.08
C MET A 586 30.84 4.58 31.77
N ALA A 587 31.52 3.59 32.34
CA ALA A 587 30.87 2.57 33.15
C ALA A 587 30.07 3.20 34.31
N GLY A 588 28.80 2.81 34.43
CA GLY A 588 27.83 3.39 35.37
C GLY A 588 27.00 4.54 34.82
N SER A 589 27.28 5.03 33.60
CA SER A 589 26.48 6.08 32.97
C SER A 589 25.04 5.62 32.76
N ARG A 590 24.08 6.50 33.03
CA ARG A 590 22.67 6.26 32.73
C ARG A 590 22.44 6.29 31.23
N VAL A 591 21.41 5.58 30.78
CA VAL A 591 20.86 5.74 29.43
C VAL A 591 19.48 6.34 29.51
N GLY A 592 19.13 7.12 28.50
CA GLY A 592 17.85 7.77 28.34
C GLY A 592 17.42 7.76 26.88
N LEU A 593 16.43 8.58 26.59
CA LEU A 593 15.88 8.73 25.25
C LEU A 593 16.10 10.16 24.77
N THR A 594 16.32 10.31 23.47
CA THR A 594 16.47 11.60 22.79
C THR A 594 15.62 11.63 21.53
N PRO A 595 14.91 12.73 21.24
CA PRO A 595 14.00 12.81 20.10
C PRO A 595 14.71 12.94 18.75
N GLU A 596 15.95 13.48 18.73
CA GLU A 596 16.76 13.56 17.52
C GLU A 596 18.07 12.77 17.69
N PRO A 597 18.45 11.92 16.72
CA PRO A 597 19.79 11.34 16.68
C PRO A 597 20.80 12.44 16.35
N ASP A 598 21.61 12.85 17.33
CA ASP A 598 22.75 13.72 17.06
C ASP A 598 23.68 13.01 16.06
N ASN A 599 23.94 13.67 14.94
CA ASN A 599 24.44 13.08 13.71
C ASN A 599 25.80 12.38 13.98
N GLN A 600 25.76 11.04 14.12
CA GLN A 600 26.87 10.08 14.35
C GLN A 600 27.34 9.79 15.79
N ALA A 601 26.74 10.34 16.85
CA ALA A 601 27.34 10.21 18.19
C ALA A 601 26.86 9.01 19.04
N ASN A 602 25.75 8.33 18.72
CA ASN A 602 25.20 7.29 19.60
C ASN A 602 24.83 6.02 18.83
N LEU A 603 25.86 5.28 18.40
CA LEU A 603 25.68 4.04 17.65
C LEU A 603 25.66 2.83 18.58
N TRP A 604 24.80 1.88 18.24
CA TRP A 604 24.50 0.68 18.97
C TRP A 604 24.62 -0.54 18.06
N SER A 605 24.90 -1.69 18.67
CA SER A 605 24.79 -2.98 17.98
C SER A 605 24.32 -4.06 18.94
N ILE A 606 23.50 -5.00 18.48
CA ILE A 606 23.14 -6.19 19.25
C ILE A 606 23.91 -7.39 18.71
N THR A 607 24.70 -8.01 19.57
CA THR A 607 25.46 -9.21 19.22
C THR A 607 24.58 -10.47 19.22
N PRO A 608 24.95 -11.53 18.50
CA PRO A 608 24.23 -12.81 18.54
C PRO A 608 24.10 -13.42 19.96
N ASP A 609 25.03 -13.12 20.86
CA ASP A 609 25.01 -13.57 22.25
C ASP A 609 24.10 -12.71 23.17
N GLY A 610 23.42 -11.70 22.61
CA GLY A 610 22.46 -10.85 23.32
C GLY A 610 23.04 -9.62 24.01
N PHE A 611 24.31 -9.27 23.76
CA PHE A 611 24.89 -8.02 24.28
C PHE A 611 24.53 -6.83 23.39
N ILE A 612 23.99 -5.77 24.00
CA ILE A 612 23.74 -4.48 23.34
C ILE A 612 24.94 -3.57 23.61
N ARG A 613 25.80 -3.40 22.61
CA ARG A 613 27.06 -2.65 22.68
C ARG A 613 26.89 -1.21 22.23
N TYR A 614 27.61 -0.30 22.88
CA TYR A 614 27.74 1.08 22.45
C TYR A 614 28.98 1.24 21.56
N THR A 615 28.79 1.46 20.27
CA THR A 615 29.82 1.28 19.22
C THR A 615 31.01 2.24 19.33
N LEU A 616 30.85 3.41 19.97
CA LEU A 616 31.95 4.36 20.20
C LEU A 616 33.03 3.81 21.14
N THR A 617 32.66 2.92 22.05
CA THR A 617 33.57 2.31 23.03
C THR A 617 33.24 0.82 23.13
N SER A 618 34.07 -0.01 22.51
CA SER A 618 33.84 -1.46 22.39
C SER A 618 33.75 -2.22 23.72
N ASP A 619 34.04 -1.56 24.84
CA ASP A 619 33.99 -2.13 26.19
C ASP A 619 32.70 -1.83 26.96
N LEU A 620 31.77 -1.01 26.44
CA LEU A 620 30.52 -0.68 27.14
C LEU A 620 29.30 -1.40 26.55
N VAL A 621 28.49 -1.99 27.43
CA VAL A 621 27.23 -2.67 27.12
C VAL A 621 26.10 -2.23 28.03
N LEU A 622 24.86 -2.43 27.58
CA LEU A 622 23.69 -2.23 28.43
C LEU A 622 23.61 -3.30 29.53
N GLU A 623 23.45 -2.84 30.75
CA GLU A 623 23.34 -3.65 31.96
C GLU A 623 22.15 -3.17 32.80
N VAL A 624 21.46 -4.11 33.42
CA VAL A 624 20.52 -3.79 34.51
C VAL A 624 21.32 -3.54 35.78
N LYS A 625 21.19 -2.33 36.35
CA LYS A 625 22.01 -1.89 37.49
C LYS A 625 22.04 -2.88 38.67
N GLY A 626 20.89 -3.48 38.99
CA GLY A 626 20.74 -4.43 40.08
C GLY A 626 20.96 -3.84 41.49
N GLY A 627 21.09 -4.73 42.48
CA GLY A 627 21.35 -4.38 43.87
C GLY A 627 20.11 -4.03 44.72
N LEU A 628 20.34 -3.41 45.89
CA LEU A 628 19.31 -3.12 46.90
C LEU A 628 18.77 -1.67 46.85
N HIS A 629 19.19 -0.88 45.87
CA HIS A 629 18.81 0.53 45.76
C HIS A 629 17.47 0.69 45.03
N TYR A 630 16.81 1.84 45.18
CA TYR A 630 15.51 2.10 44.57
C TYR A 630 15.55 2.09 43.03
N ASP A 631 16.71 2.31 42.42
CA ASP A 631 16.94 2.31 40.97
C ASP A 631 17.54 0.99 40.46
N LYS A 632 17.35 -0.11 41.20
CA LYS A 632 17.89 -1.44 40.84
C LYS A 632 17.42 -1.97 39.47
N ASN A 633 16.25 -1.55 38.99
CA ASN A 633 15.70 -1.97 37.70
C ASN A 633 16.17 -1.07 36.54
N GLN A 634 16.92 -0.01 36.83
CA GLN A 634 17.34 0.94 35.79
C GLN A 634 18.37 0.30 34.86
N VAL A 635 18.21 0.55 33.55
CA VAL A 635 19.21 0.16 32.54
C VAL A 635 20.29 1.24 32.49
N ILE A 636 21.54 0.81 32.46
CA ILE A 636 22.75 1.66 32.46
C ILE A 636 23.77 1.12 31.47
N LEU A 637 24.77 1.93 31.13
CA LEU A 637 25.98 1.46 30.45
C LEU A 637 27.00 0.96 31.47
N ASN A 638 27.61 -0.18 31.21
CA ASN A 638 28.67 -0.72 32.06
C ASN A 638 29.72 -1.48 31.27
N THR A 639 30.86 -1.75 31.90
CA THR A 639 31.95 -2.53 31.28
C THR A 639 31.48 -3.95 30.96
N PHE A 640 31.74 -4.39 29.74
CA PHE A 640 31.47 -5.72 29.24
C PHE A 640 32.10 -6.79 30.12
N ASP A 641 31.28 -7.73 30.57
CA ASP A 641 31.68 -8.94 31.28
C ASP A 641 30.89 -10.13 30.71
N PRO A 642 31.53 -11.07 30.00
CA PRO A 642 30.84 -12.18 29.35
C PRO A 642 30.10 -13.10 30.33
N ASN A 643 30.41 -13.06 31.63
CA ASN A 643 29.81 -13.92 32.65
C ASN A 643 28.57 -13.32 33.31
N LYS A 644 28.25 -12.04 33.05
CA LYS A 644 27.09 -11.37 33.64
C LYS A 644 25.82 -11.57 32.82
N LEU A 645 24.88 -12.35 33.34
CA LEU A 645 23.57 -12.55 32.70
C LEU A 645 22.73 -11.27 32.65
N GLN A 646 22.92 -10.34 33.60
CA GLN A 646 22.25 -9.03 33.60
C GLN A 646 22.67 -8.10 32.46
N GLN A 647 23.71 -8.46 31.70
CA GLN A 647 24.13 -7.77 30.46
C GLN A 647 23.60 -8.43 29.18
N ARG A 648 22.86 -9.53 29.30
CA ARG A 648 22.37 -10.32 28.17
C ARG A 648 20.87 -10.15 27.99
N TRP A 649 20.50 -9.90 26.75
CA TRP A 649 19.13 -9.63 26.33
C TRP A 649 18.73 -10.61 25.24
N ASN A 650 17.60 -11.27 25.41
CA ASN A 650 16.95 -12.02 24.35
C ASN A 650 16.19 -11.02 23.47
N VAL A 651 16.43 -11.07 22.17
CA VAL A 651 15.69 -10.30 21.18
C VAL A 651 14.51 -11.15 20.71
N GLU A 652 13.30 -10.69 21.03
CA GLU A 652 12.05 -11.34 20.64
C GLU A 652 11.46 -10.55 19.48
N ILE A 653 11.52 -11.11 18.26
CA ILE A 653 11.01 -10.44 17.06
C ILE A 653 9.48 -10.38 17.12
N ILE A 654 8.95 -9.23 16.71
CA ILE A 654 7.54 -8.85 16.71
C ILE A 654 7.19 -8.40 15.30
#